data_AF-A0A3D2U0S5-F1
#
_entry.id   AF-A0A3D2U0S5-F1
#
_cell.length_a   1.000
_cell.length_b   1.000
_cell.length_c   1.000
_cell.angle_alpha   90.00
_cell.angle_beta   90.00
_cell.angle_gamma   90.00
#
_symmetry.space_group_name_H-M   'P 1'
#
loop_
_entity.id
_entity.type
_entity.pdbx_description
1 polymer ?
#
loop_
_entity_poly.entity_id
_entity_poly.type
_entity_poly.pdbx_seq_one_letter_code
_entity_poly.pdbx_strand_id
1 'polypeptide(L)'
;MRLPVWAGFSSRHPLELRGVRLPGADSGNSLLEQERQLEETVEMSQQVEESRPVTGSIEDESGSPRTARSAPKGGWFLLLLIGAVAIGGTATQVMFPNPPSVVVADPDASHTVTRGELVVTVIETGTVESSRNTEIKCEIRGGYGGRGGRSTVTWVVPNGTTVKAGDELVKLDTKNIEETVSLGKTDTNRAKAALARTKTDVAIAQVAIDGYLQGEYRSQMTALEKKLAADQRNIRHAKAMLADIELLFARGFANELQVKAAESTVEQAELELNVTDTEMDVLKRLTKKMQLERRKSQLIATRERLAGREAGVVLEQSRLDLAMQEFERCVIKAPQGGLVIYPSTAKWKRTPDITDGASVHNNQVLLLMPDLTQMQVKIRVHESIVDRVKPGLSARMELPDRTLDTEISSVSAVARPAGWWDGNIVKYDTVIDLHSVEGLRPGMSARVELVVARYKDVLSVPLSAVVETDQGQFCWVETVDGPQRCSVTLGDRNDRFVIVQSGLQDQQKVVVQPVATVPDARAILGAKIVHTVKRGTLPVTMVEQGALESFNNTQVKCRVRGDSTINWVVKNGTRVEAGDELVRLENKAIEEYLHERTKFAHLSEDAAIGFRTEATVKGLAISQYLEGEFHTRKLRLQKELARARQQLDSDSNLLDYNRRMHALGYQSELVVEQIERDVQNSQIDVEIKTNELDVLERLEKQKDLKRLEGEWESAKAAANGHEEVLAMDKERMALAVKEIGRCVIKAPKSGLVIYPSTAQWKDTPDIAEGETVFNDQVLMLMPDLSKMQVRFGIHESAIDRVTTKMPATVRLPNQTLHGTVSAIASVAQPSGWWTGNIVKYDAVIELPPVEGLKPGMTAEVEVTVAEREDVLIIPLSAVEETDEGDFCWVRTRGGDAKRCSLTLGDRNAEFIAVDSGLAEGDEVFVNPSLTVKDARK
;
A
#
# COMPACT_ATOMS: atom_id res chain seq x y z
N MET A 1 47.97 -20.67 -15.79
CA MET A 1 47.84 -20.11 -17.15
C MET A 1 47.14 -18.75 -16.99
N ARG A 2 47.58 -17.57 -17.49
CA ARG A 2 48.16 -17.13 -18.79
C ARG A 2 47.16 -17.36 -19.95
N LEU A 3 46.39 -16.34 -20.41
CA LEU A 3 46.71 -15.19 -21.32
C LEU A 3 46.45 -15.55 -22.82
N PRO A 4 46.11 -14.63 -23.78
CA PRO A 4 46.34 -13.16 -23.81
C PRO A 4 45.09 -12.22 -23.85
N VAL A 5 44.98 -11.27 -24.82
CA VAL A 5 44.87 -9.81 -24.52
C VAL A 5 44.22 -8.90 -25.61
N TRP A 6 43.30 -8.00 -25.19
CA TRP A 6 42.89 -6.66 -25.75
C TRP A 6 42.18 -6.58 -27.14
N ALA A 7 41.58 -5.46 -27.63
CA ALA A 7 41.44 -4.02 -27.23
C ALA A 7 40.08 -3.43 -27.73
N GLY A 8 39.58 -2.21 -27.44
CA GLY A 8 39.95 -1.18 -26.44
C GLY A 8 40.32 0.23 -26.98
N PHE A 9 39.40 1.23 -27.06
CA PHE A 9 39.73 2.68 -27.27
C PHE A 9 38.62 3.69 -26.82
N SER A 10 38.97 4.98 -26.62
CA SER A 10 38.07 6.03 -26.05
C SER A 10 38.41 7.50 -26.39
N SER A 11 37.40 8.36 -26.61
CA SER A 11 37.41 9.85 -26.47
C SER A 11 35.95 10.37 -26.47
N ARG A 12 35.45 11.36 -25.71
CA ARG A 12 35.86 12.67 -25.16
C ARG A 12 35.70 13.90 -26.10
N HIS A 13 34.80 14.79 -25.65
CA HIS A 13 34.54 16.21 -25.97
C HIS A 13 33.77 16.64 -27.25
N PRO A 14 32.87 17.66 -27.13
CA PRO A 14 32.13 18.30 -28.24
C PRO A 14 32.73 19.66 -28.65
N LEU A 15 32.20 20.30 -29.70
CA LEU A 15 32.32 21.76 -29.94
C LEU A 15 31.20 22.31 -30.87
N GLU A 16 31.14 23.64 -30.98
CA GLU A 16 30.06 24.45 -31.57
C GLU A 16 29.95 24.41 -33.11
N LEU A 17 28.81 24.88 -33.65
CA LEU A 17 28.74 25.59 -34.94
C LEU A 17 27.85 26.84 -34.87
N ARG A 18 28.39 27.98 -35.31
CA ARG A 18 27.66 29.23 -35.60
C ARG A 18 27.22 29.26 -37.08
N GLY A 19 26.13 29.97 -37.37
CA GLY A 19 25.52 30.04 -38.71
C GLY A 19 26.07 31.09 -39.70
N VAL A 20 25.53 31.08 -40.92
CA VAL A 20 25.84 31.99 -42.05
C VAL A 20 24.52 32.52 -42.68
N ARG A 21 24.56 33.50 -43.61
CA ARG A 21 23.49 34.51 -43.86
C ARG A 21 22.90 34.56 -45.29
N LEU A 22 21.61 34.96 -45.38
CA LEU A 22 20.96 35.90 -46.35
C LEU A 22 20.96 35.54 -47.87
N PRO A 23 20.23 36.27 -48.77
CA PRO A 23 19.23 37.36 -48.62
C PRO A 23 17.77 36.91 -48.93
N GLY A 24 16.67 37.69 -48.96
CA GLY A 24 16.40 39.15 -48.92
C GLY A 24 16.09 39.73 -50.33
N ALA A 25 15.06 40.54 -50.63
CA ALA A 25 13.88 41.09 -49.90
C ALA A 25 12.75 41.40 -50.97
N ASP A 26 11.73 42.28 -50.89
CA ASP A 26 11.25 43.35 -49.98
C ASP A 26 9.77 43.77 -50.31
N SER A 27 9.20 44.78 -49.60
CA SER A 27 7.91 45.51 -49.79
C SER A 27 6.56 44.77 -49.54
N GLY A 28 5.50 45.39 -48.95
CA GLY A 28 5.42 46.67 -48.21
C GLY A 28 3.99 47.09 -47.75
N ASN A 29 3.87 47.65 -46.52
CA ASN A 29 2.77 48.46 -45.88
C ASN A 29 1.27 48.14 -46.12
N SER A 30 0.40 48.14 -45.09
CA SER A 30 -0.03 49.36 -44.37
C SER A 30 -0.95 49.10 -43.15
N LEU A 31 -1.12 50.13 -42.28
CA LEU A 31 -2.08 50.29 -41.14
C LEU A 31 -1.89 49.30 -39.96
N LEU A 32 -1.49 49.69 -38.73
CA LEU A 32 -1.98 50.72 -37.76
C LEU A 32 -3.37 50.35 -37.17
N GLU A 33 -3.65 50.40 -35.85
CA GLU A 33 -2.92 50.93 -34.67
C GLU A 33 -3.33 50.23 -33.33
N GLN A 34 -2.67 50.63 -32.24
CA GLN A 34 -2.84 50.48 -30.77
C GLN A 34 -4.28 50.69 -30.19
N GLU A 35 -4.65 50.48 -28.90
CA GLU A 35 -4.04 49.89 -27.67
C GLU A 35 -5.11 49.58 -26.56
N ARG A 36 -4.67 48.95 -25.44
CA ARG A 36 -5.15 49.05 -24.01
C ARG A 36 -6.60 48.78 -23.56
N GLN A 37 -6.72 47.72 -22.75
CA GLN A 37 -7.09 47.70 -21.31
C GLN A 37 -7.92 48.81 -20.63
N LEU A 38 -8.93 48.31 -19.87
CA LEU A 38 -9.39 48.67 -18.50
C LEU A 38 -10.47 49.74 -18.21
N GLU A 39 -11.35 49.32 -17.27
CA GLU A 39 -12.11 50.06 -16.23
C GLU A 39 -13.52 50.70 -16.45
N GLU A 40 -14.35 50.43 -15.42
CA GLU A 40 -15.54 51.09 -14.83
C GLU A 40 -16.90 51.35 -15.58
N THR A 41 -17.89 50.55 -15.17
CA THR A 41 -19.27 50.88 -14.70
C THR A 41 -20.18 51.93 -15.37
N VAL A 42 -21.42 51.52 -15.69
CA VAL A 42 -22.66 52.33 -15.60
C VAL A 42 -23.81 51.43 -15.10
N GLU A 43 -24.74 51.97 -14.29
CA GLU A 43 -25.91 51.26 -13.71
C GLU A 43 -27.26 51.57 -14.42
N MET A 44 -28.33 50.89 -13.96
CA MET A 44 -29.77 51.26 -14.11
C MET A 44 -30.39 51.13 -15.53
N SER A 45 -31.67 50.79 -15.72
CA SER A 45 -32.78 50.33 -14.84
C SER A 45 -33.78 49.54 -15.72
N GLN A 46 -34.79 48.78 -15.25
CA GLN A 46 -35.94 49.14 -14.39
C GLN A 46 -36.56 47.91 -13.69
N GLN A 47 -37.46 48.18 -12.72
CA GLN A 47 -38.25 47.20 -11.97
C GLN A 47 -39.62 46.94 -12.62
N VAL A 48 -40.24 45.80 -12.27
CA VAL A 48 -41.68 45.70 -12.01
C VAL A 48 -41.86 45.03 -10.65
N GLU A 49 -42.87 45.43 -9.89
CA GLU A 49 -43.07 45.12 -8.48
C GLU A 49 -44.51 44.64 -8.23
N GLU A 50 -44.71 43.62 -7.40
CA GLU A 50 -46.02 43.32 -6.83
C GLU A 50 -45.90 42.70 -5.41
N SER A 51 -46.94 42.83 -4.60
CA SER A 51 -46.95 42.52 -3.15
C SER A 51 -48.35 42.00 -2.73
N ARG A 52 -48.54 41.19 -1.68
CA ARG A 52 -48.47 41.53 -0.23
C ARG A 52 -48.63 40.26 0.67
N PRO A 53 -48.53 40.35 2.01
CA PRO A 53 -48.43 39.20 2.93
C PRO A 53 -49.74 38.82 3.64
N VAL A 54 -49.70 37.80 4.52
CA VAL A 54 -50.59 37.68 5.71
C VAL A 54 -49.91 36.93 6.86
N THR A 55 -50.47 37.05 8.07
CA THR A 55 -49.90 36.74 9.40
C THR A 55 -50.22 35.34 9.97
N GLY A 56 -49.43 34.88 10.95
CA GLY A 56 -49.81 33.80 11.88
C GLY A 56 -48.78 33.57 13.01
N SER A 57 -49.21 33.62 14.27
CA SER A 57 -48.36 33.52 15.48
C SER A 57 -49.11 32.90 16.67
N ILE A 58 -48.41 32.17 17.55
CA ILE A 58 -48.73 31.68 18.92
C ILE A 58 -47.60 30.66 19.27
N GLU A 59 -46.73 30.87 20.27
CA GLU A 59 -46.90 30.68 21.74
C GLU A 59 -47.10 29.20 22.16
N ASP A 60 -46.54 28.64 23.24
CA ASP A 60 -45.27 28.82 23.99
C ASP A 60 -45.08 27.54 24.91
N GLU A 61 -44.18 27.30 25.86
CA GLU A 61 -43.16 28.04 26.67
C GLU A 61 -42.06 27.02 27.12
N SER A 62 -41.10 27.47 27.95
CA SER A 62 -40.18 26.71 28.83
C SER A 62 -38.89 26.13 28.21
N GLY A 63 -37.71 26.24 28.85
CA GLY A 63 -37.37 26.95 30.10
C GLY A 63 -35.87 27.29 30.19
N SER A 64 -35.52 28.31 30.98
CA SER A 64 -34.18 28.93 31.06
C SER A 64 -33.36 28.45 32.30
N PRO A 65 -32.10 28.88 32.56
CA PRO A 65 -31.27 29.89 31.87
C PRO A 65 -29.78 29.52 31.64
N ARG A 66 -29.06 30.39 30.92
CA ARG A 66 -27.59 30.54 31.00
C ARG A 66 -27.25 31.75 31.89
N THR A 67 -26.17 31.67 32.67
CA THR A 67 -25.55 32.81 33.37
C THR A 67 -24.17 33.16 32.77
N ALA A 68 -23.58 34.28 33.20
CA ALA A 68 -22.71 35.10 32.36
C ALA A 68 -21.21 35.17 32.75
N ARG A 69 -20.44 35.80 31.84
CA ARG A 69 -18.99 36.04 31.87
C ARG A 69 -18.46 36.74 33.13
N SER A 70 -17.21 36.43 33.47
CA SER A 70 -16.15 37.44 33.67
C SER A 70 -14.76 36.86 33.31
N ALA A 71 -13.73 37.70 33.24
CA ALA A 71 -12.32 37.34 32.96
C ALA A 71 -11.43 37.92 34.09
N PRO A 72 -10.10 37.62 34.22
CA PRO A 72 -9.09 38.18 33.28
C PRO A 72 -7.70 37.46 33.13
N LYS A 73 -7.00 37.81 32.03
CA LYS A 73 -5.54 38.08 31.85
C LYS A 73 -4.41 37.26 32.56
N GLY A 74 -3.54 36.64 31.74
CA GLY A 74 -2.07 36.50 31.92
C GLY A 74 -1.55 35.33 32.78
N GLY A 75 -0.32 34.81 32.60
CA GLY A 75 0.64 34.98 31.49
C GLY A 75 2.11 34.61 31.81
N TRP A 76 2.82 34.02 30.83
CA TRP A 76 4.30 33.90 30.65
C TRP A 76 5.11 32.72 31.26
N PHE A 77 6.28 32.47 30.63
CA PHE A 77 7.36 31.45 30.82
C PHE A 77 7.01 29.94 30.64
N LEU A 78 7.69 29.06 29.88
CA LEU A 78 8.98 29.04 29.11
C LEU A 78 10.18 28.52 29.95
N LEU A 79 10.67 27.27 29.69
CA LEU A 79 11.91 26.90 28.95
C LEU A 79 13.18 27.62 29.49
N LEU A 80 14.35 27.04 29.80
CA LEU A 80 15.00 25.69 29.76
C LEU A 80 16.12 25.70 30.87
N LEU A 81 16.87 24.67 31.33
CA LEU A 81 17.56 23.51 30.74
C LEU A 81 18.91 23.89 29.99
N ILE A 82 20.05 23.21 30.28
CA ILE A 82 21.50 23.36 29.83
C ILE A 82 22.50 22.78 30.91
N GLY A 83 23.85 22.55 30.88
CA GLY A 83 25.04 22.65 29.95
C GLY A 83 26.37 21.98 30.48
N ALA A 84 27.24 21.31 29.66
CA ALA A 84 28.55 20.61 29.99
C ALA A 84 29.34 20.04 28.73
N VAL A 85 30.12 18.92 28.55
CA VAL A 85 30.83 17.79 29.27
C VAL A 85 32.35 17.77 28.91
N ALA A 86 33.13 16.88 29.58
CA ALA A 86 34.17 15.94 29.06
C ALA A 86 35.04 16.33 27.83
N ILE A 87 36.37 16.13 27.86
CA ILE A 87 37.11 14.87 27.60
C ILE A 87 38.57 15.08 28.06
N GLY A 88 39.38 14.09 28.48
CA GLY A 88 39.19 12.63 28.59
C GLY A 88 40.28 11.81 27.87
N GLY A 89 40.76 10.70 28.46
CA GLY A 89 41.62 9.71 27.77
C GLY A 89 42.90 9.25 28.49
N THR A 90 43.41 8.07 28.06
CA THR A 90 44.63 7.34 28.48
C THR A 90 44.60 6.60 29.83
N ALA A 91 45.38 5.52 29.92
CA ALA A 91 45.24 4.48 30.96
C ALA A 91 46.58 3.94 31.47
N THR A 92 46.62 3.57 32.75
CA THR A 92 47.69 2.79 33.41
C THR A 92 47.09 1.91 34.51
N GLN A 93 47.70 0.75 34.79
CA GLN A 93 47.20 -0.19 35.82
C GLN A 93 47.46 0.31 37.25
N VAL A 94 46.47 0.16 38.13
CA VAL A 94 46.65 0.17 39.60
C VAL A 94 45.74 -0.89 40.23
N MET A 95 46.25 -1.55 41.25
CA MET A 95 45.62 -2.60 42.07
C MET A 95 44.62 -2.00 43.08
N PHE A 96 43.40 -2.52 43.18
CA PHE A 96 42.40 -2.10 44.18
C PHE A 96 41.63 -3.29 44.79
N PRO A 97 41.07 -3.16 46.01
CA PRO A 97 40.60 -4.28 46.83
C PRO A 97 39.09 -4.56 46.68
N ASN A 98 38.59 -5.47 47.53
CA ASN A 98 37.17 -5.84 47.69
C ASN A 98 36.22 -4.63 47.79
N PRO A 99 34.94 -4.77 47.38
CA PRO A 99 33.93 -3.76 47.64
C PRO A 99 33.77 -3.54 49.17
N PRO A 100 33.54 -2.29 49.61
CA PRO A 100 33.34 -2.01 51.03
C PRO A 100 32.05 -2.65 51.53
N SER A 101 32.12 -3.27 52.71
CA SER A 101 30.94 -3.63 53.50
C SER A 101 30.10 -2.38 53.76
N VAL A 102 28.79 -2.47 53.61
CA VAL A 102 27.90 -1.36 53.93
C VAL A 102 27.98 -1.06 55.43
N VAL A 103 28.15 0.21 55.76
CA VAL A 103 28.24 0.70 57.14
C VAL A 103 26.95 1.45 57.38
N VAL A 104 26.09 0.95 58.27
CA VAL A 104 25.03 1.79 58.80
C VAL A 104 25.66 2.89 59.66
N ALA A 105 25.04 4.05 59.63
CA ALA A 105 25.26 5.04 60.65
C ALA A 105 24.88 4.39 62.00
N ASP A 106 25.86 4.14 62.90
CA ASP A 106 25.55 4.14 64.35
C ASP A 106 24.60 5.30 64.56
N PRO A 107 23.44 5.17 65.20
CA PRO A 107 22.39 6.08 64.75
C PRO A 107 22.61 7.52 65.33
N ASP A 108 23.56 7.69 66.27
CA ASP A 108 24.15 8.99 66.70
C ASP A 108 25.23 9.54 65.72
N ALA A 109 25.48 8.88 64.58
CA ALA A 109 26.71 8.99 63.84
C ALA A 109 26.88 10.34 63.16
N SER A 110 28.05 10.88 63.43
CA SER A 110 28.75 11.71 62.50
C SER A 110 29.49 10.88 61.45
N HIS A 111 29.13 11.06 60.17
CA HIS A 111 29.97 10.66 59.06
C HIS A 111 31.22 11.53 59.06
N THR A 112 32.40 10.90 58.98
CA THR A 112 33.65 11.64 58.81
C THR A 112 33.75 12.09 57.37
N VAL A 113 33.85 13.40 57.11
CA VAL A 113 33.96 13.95 55.74
C VAL A 113 35.31 13.53 55.16
N THR A 114 35.30 12.47 54.37
CA THR A 114 36.48 11.98 53.64
C THR A 114 36.47 12.45 52.20
N ARG A 115 37.65 12.62 51.60
CA ARG A 115 37.78 12.71 50.14
C ARG A 115 37.57 11.34 49.50
N GLY A 116 36.73 11.30 48.46
CA GLY A 116 36.38 10.07 47.75
C GLY A 116 36.29 10.24 46.23
N GLU A 117 35.94 9.15 45.55
CA GLU A 117 35.47 9.20 44.17
C GLU A 117 33.94 9.25 44.16
N LEU A 118 33.36 10.35 43.64
CA LEU A 118 31.93 10.48 43.43
C LEU A 118 31.60 10.28 41.96
N VAL A 119 30.88 9.20 41.67
CA VAL A 119 30.27 8.98 40.36
C VAL A 119 28.88 9.62 40.38
N VAL A 120 28.62 10.50 39.42
CA VAL A 120 27.31 11.12 39.22
C VAL A 120 26.67 10.48 38.00
N THR A 121 25.64 9.69 38.27
CA THR A 121 24.86 9.00 37.24
C THR A 121 23.52 9.70 37.02
N VAL A 122 22.90 9.43 35.87
CA VAL A 122 21.58 9.98 35.51
C VAL A 122 20.74 8.86 34.95
N ILE A 123 19.56 8.67 35.54
CA ILE A 123 18.63 7.61 35.17
C ILE A 123 17.56 8.19 34.24
N GLU A 124 17.58 7.76 32.98
CA GLU A 124 16.54 8.07 31.99
C GLU A 124 15.83 6.81 31.54
N THR A 125 14.59 6.97 31.06
CA THR A 125 13.81 5.88 30.48
C THR A 125 13.72 6.01 28.96
N GLY A 126 13.90 4.89 28.28
CA GLY A 126 13.75 4.77 26.83
C GLY A 126 12.83 3.62 26.47
N THR A 127 12.50 3.54 25.19
CA THR A 127 11.91 2.34 24.60
C THR A 127 12.87 1.69 23.62
N VAL A 128 12.89 0.37 23.62
CA VAL A 128 13.55 -0.46 22.62
C VAL A 128 12.78 -0.32 21.30
N GLU A 129 13.45 0.14 20.25
CA GLU A 129 12.92 0.29 18.90
C GLU A 129 13.88 -0.36 17.90
N SER A 130 13.43 -0.74 16.69
CA SER A 130 14.37 -1.17 15.65
C SER A 130 14.91 0.07 14.94
N SER A 131 16.23 0.13 14.74
CA SER A 131 16.89 1.20 13.99
C SER A 131 16.51 1.16 12.50
N ARG A 132 16.11 -0.02 12.00
CA ARG A 132 15.75 -0.27 10.60
C ARG A 132 14.37 -0.90 10.48
N ASN A 133 13.43 -0.14 9.92
CA ASN A 133 12.05 -0.60 9.72
C ASN A 133 11.72 -0.65 8.23
N THR A 134 11.27 -1.81 7.75
CA THR A 134 10.73 -1.96 6.38
C THR A 134 9.30 -1.45 6.37
N GLU A 135 9.00 -0.46 5.53
CA GLU A 135 7.67 0.16 5.43
C GLU A 135 6.82 -0.54 4.36
N ILE A 136 5.72 -1.18 4.76
CA ILE A 136 4.73 -1.74 3.85
C ILE A 136 3.78 -0.62 3.41
N LYS A 137 3.57 -0.43 2.11
CA LYS A 137 2.82 0.72 1.55
C LYS A 137 1.75 0.29 0.55
N CYS A 138 0.72 1.13 0.41
CA CYS A 138 -0.23 1.01 -0.70
C CYS A 138 0.41 1.50 -2.01
N GLU A 139 0.66 0.59 -2.95
CA GLU A 139 1.17 0.93 -4.29
C GLU A 139 0.07 1.30 -5.30
N ILE A 140 -1.21 1.01 -5.01
CA ILE A 140 -2.33 1.32 -5.91
C ILE A 140 -2.44 2.83 -6.11
N ARG A 141 -2.69 3.25 -7.36
CA ARG A 141 -2.96 4.65 -7.68
C ARG A 141 -4.39 5.02 -7.25
N GLY A 142 -4.51 5.68 -6.10
CA GLY A 142 -5.73 6.40 -5.73
C GLY A 142 -6.13 7.39 -6.83
N GLY A 143 -7.43 7.51 -7.10
CA GLY A 143 -7.93 8.14 -8.32
C GLY A 143 -7.49 9.60 -8.54
N TYR A 144 -6.85 9.84 -9.68
CA TYR A 144 -6.41 11.18 -10.07
C TYR A 144 -7.60 12.15 -10.16
N GLY A 145 -7.45 13.35 -9.58
CA GLY A 145 -8.52 14.36 -9.55
C GLY A 145 -9.76 13.99 -8.72
N GLY A 146 -9.67 13.01 -7.82
CA GLY A 146 -10.76 12.66 -6.88
C GLY A 146 -11.94 11.92 -7.48
N ARG A 147 -11.84 11.41 -8.72
CA ARG A 147 -12.91 10.64 -9.39
C ARG A 147 -12.75 9.12 -9.35
N GLY A 148 -11.56 8.60 -9.04
CA GLY A 148 -11.40 7.21 -8.62
C GLY A 148 -11.37 7.15 -7.10
N GLY A 149 -12.07 6.18 -6.51
CA GLY A 149 -12.12 6.03 -5.06
C GLY A 149 -10.74 5.87 -4.42
N ARG A 150 -10.64 6.24 -3.15
CA ARG A 150 -9.62 5.68 -2.26
C ARG A 150 -9.83 4.16 -2.18
N SER A 151 -8.77 3.37 -2.21
CA SER A 151 -8.90 1.92 -2.04
C SER A 151 -9.33 1.63 -0.59
N THR A 152 -10.34 0.79 -0.39
CA THR A 152 -10.76 0.38 0.95
C THR A 152 -10.05 -0.91 1.34
N VAL A 153 -9.56 -0.99 2.58
CA VAL A 153 -8.98 -2.20 3.16
C VAL A 153 -10.10 -3.18 3.48
N THR A 154 -10.06 -4.38 2.89
CA THR A 154 -11.04 -5.44 3.10
C THR A 154 -10.58 -6.45 4.15
N TRP A 155 -9.27 -6.56 4.39
CA TRP A 155 -8.67 -7.37 5.45
C TRP A 155 -7.24 -6.89 5.75
N VAL A 156 -6.83 -6.90 7.02
CA VAL A 156 -5.44 -6.69 7.47
C VAL A 156 -4.98 -7.75 8.48
N VAL A 157 -3.70 -8.14 8.43
CA VAL A 157 -3.08 -9.07 9.37
C VAL A 157 -2.98 -8.47 10.79
N PRO A 158 -3.25 -9.23 11.88
CA PRO A 158 -3.20 -8.68 13.24
C PRO A 158 -1.83 -8.12 13.67
N ASN A 159 -1.84 -7.11 14.54
CA ASN A 159 -0.64 -6.51 15.12
C ASN A 159 0.18 -7.53 15.92
N GLY A 160 1.51 -7.53 15.76
CA GLY A 160 2.41 -8.47 16.43
C GLY A 160 2.48 -9.87 15.80
N THR A 161 1.86 -10.08 14.62
CA THR A 161 1.95 -11.37 13.91
C THR A 161 3.34 -11.58 13.30
N THR A 162 3.91 -12.76 13.47
CA THR A 162 5.14 -13.18 12.77
C THR A 162 4.77 -13.87 11.46
N VAL A 163 5.33 -13.39 10.35
CA VAL A 163 5.02 -13.84 8.98
C VAL A 163 6.27 -14.35 8.25
N LYS A 164 6.06 -15.09 7.16
CA LYS A 164 7.10 -15.51 6.19
C LYS A 164 7.07 -14.59 4.97
N ALA A 165 8.17 -14.57 4.22
CA ALA A 165 8.21 -13.88 2.93
C ALA A 165 7.16 -14.46 1.97
N GLY A 166 6.34 -13.60 1.37
CA GLY A 166 5.24 -13.98 0.48
C GLY A 166 3.87 -14.15 1.15
N ASP A 167 3.79 -14.18 2.48
CA ASP A 167 2.50 -14.24 3.20
C ASP A 167 1.67 -12.96 2.97
N GLU A 168 0.34 -13.08 2.98
CA GLU A 168 -0.58 -11.96 2.75
C GLU A 168 -0.69 -11.07 3.99
N LEU A 169 -0.57 -9.74 3.82
CA LEU A 169 -0.58 -8.75 4.90
C LEU A 169 -1.80 -7.83 4.88
N VAL A 170 -2.20 -7.36 3.69
CA VAL A 170 -3.34 -6.46 3.50
C VAL A 170 -4.05 -6.83 2.20
N LYS A 171 -5.38 -6.83 2.22
CA LYS A 171 -6.22 -6.93 1.02
C LYS A 171 -7.00 -5.64 0.84
N LEU A 172 -7.05 -5.17 -0.40
CA LEU A 172 -7.75 -3.96 -0.83
C LEU A 172 -8.94 -4.34 -1.70
N ASP A 173 -10.00 -3.52 -1.73
CA ASP A 173 -11.16 -3.74 -2.59
C ASP A 173 -10.75 -3.70 -4.07
N THR A 174 -11.01 -4.81 -4.76
CA THR A 174 -10.68 -5.04 -6.16
C THR A 174 -11.73 -4.52 -7.13
N LYS A 175 -12.97 -4.25 -6.68
CA LYS A 175 -14.17 -4.02 -7.53
C LYS A 175 -13.95 -3.02 -8.68
N ASN A 176 -13.42 -1.84 -8.38
CA ASN A 176 -13.20 -0.78 -9.38
C ASN A 176 -12.04 -1.11 -10.35
N ILE A 177 -11.11 -1.96 -9.93
CA ILE A 177 -9.94 -2.36 -10.72
C ILE A 177 -10.30 -3.57 -11.60
N GLU A 178 -11.12 -4.50 -11.12
CA GLU A 178 -11.78 -5.54 -11.92
C GLU A 178 -12.57 -4.94 -13.09
N GLU A 179 -13.29 -3.83 -12.85
CA GLU A 179 -13.98 -3.07 -13.90
C GLU A 179 -13.01 -2.37 -14.87
N THR A 180 -11.92 -1.78 -14.36
CA THR A 180 -10.89 -1.15 -15.21
C THR A 180 -10.18 -2.17 -16.11
N VAL A 181 -9.86 -3.36 -15.60
CA VAL A 181 -9.32 -4.50 -16.37
C VAL A 181 -10.35 -4.99 -17.41
N SER A 182 -11.64 -5.03 -17.06
CA SER A 182 -12.73 -5.41 -17.97
C SER A 182 -12.83 -4.49 -19.19
N LEU A 183 -12.75 -3.17 -18.96
CA LEU A 183 -12.75 -2.17 -20.02
C LEU A 183 -11.46 -2.25 -20.85
N GLY A 184 -10.28 -2.35 -20.20
CA GLY A 184 -8.98 -2.49 -20.88
C GLY A 184 -8.89 -3.71 -21.80
N LYS A 185 -9.45 -4.87 -21.40
CA LYS A 185 -9.61 -6.06 -22.25
C LYS A 185 -10.48 -5.76 -23.47
N THR A 186 -11.63 -5.13 -23.25
CA THR A 186 -12.64 -4.83 -24.28
C THR A 186 -12.07 -3.88 -25.33
N ASP A 187 -11.46 -2.77 -24.92
CA ASP A 187 -10.86 -1.79 -25.82
C ASP A 187 -9.61 -2.34 -26.53
N THR A 188 -8.79 -3.15 -25.86
CA THR A 188 -7.68 -3.87 -26.50
C THR A 188 -8.17 -4.78 -27.63
N ASN A 189 -9.25 -5.55 -27.42
CA ASN A 189 -9.79 -6.44 -28.45
C ASN A 189 -10.48 -5.65 -29.59
N ARG A 190 -11.16 -4.54 -29.27
CA ARG A 190 -11.70 -3.60 -30.26
C ARG A 190 -10.59 -2.97 -31.13
N ALA A 191 -9.46 -2.60 -30.53
CA ALA A 191 -8.30 -2.07 -31.23
C ALA A 191 -7.66 -3.13 -32.15
N LYS A 192 -7.51 -4.39 -31.69
CA LYS A 192 -7.04 -5.52 -32.50
C LYS A 192 -7.95 -5.78 -33.71
N ALA A 193 -9.28 -5.77 -33.53
CA ALA A 193 -10.23 -5.94 -34.63
C ALA A 193 -10.13 -4.80 -35.67
N ALA A 194 -9.97 -3.55 -35.22
CA ALA A 194 -9.72 -2.41 -36.11
C ALA A 194 -8.37 -2.53 -36.86
N LEU A 195 -7.33 -3.03 -36.20
CA LEU A 195 -6.02 -3.29 -36.80
C LEU A 195 -6.10 -4.35 -37.90
N ALA A 196 -6.82 -5.45 -37.69
CA ALA A 196 -7.02 -6.50 -38.70
C ALA A 196 -7.65 -5.96 -39.99
N ARG A 197 -8.68 -5.10 -39.86
CA ARG A 197 -9.28 -4.38 -41.02
C ARG A 197 -8.23 -3.54 -41.74
N THR A 198 -7.50 -2.67 -41.04
CA THR A 198 -6.53 -1.77 -41.68
C THR A 198 -5.32 -2.49 -42.29
N LYS A 199 -4.87 -3.64 -41.74
CA LYS A 199 -3.88 -4.51 -42.41
C LYS A 199 -4.40 -5.03 -43.75
N THR A 200 -5.68 -5.38 -43.81
CA THR A 200 -6.37 -5.82 -45.02
C THR A 200 -6.51 -4.69 -46.04
N ASP A 201 -6.89 -3.48 -45.59
CA ASP A 201 -6.99 -2.29 -46.44
C ASP A 201 -5.66 -1.97 -47.13
N VAL A 202 -4.52 -2.06 -46.41
CA VAL A 202 -3.17 -1.88 -47.00
C VAL A 202 -2.89 -2.96 -48.05
N ALA A 203 -3.24 -4.21 -47.79
CA ALA A 203 -3.01 -5.31 -48.71
C ALA A 203 -3.86 -5.20 -50.00
N ILE A 204 -5.12 -4.76 -49.88
CA ILE A 204 -6.00 -4.46 -51.02
C ILE A 204 -5.47 -3.24 -51.80
N ALA A 205 -5.04 -2.17 -51.13
CA ALA A 205 -4.49 -0.98 -51.77
C ALA A 205 -3.18 -1.28 -52.53
N GLN A 206 -2.36 -2.21 -52.04
CA GLN A 206 -1.17 -2.70 -52.74
C GLN A 206 -1.56 -3.44 -54.02
N VAL A 207 -2.43 -4.46 -53.93
CA VAL A 207 -2.87 -5.25 -55.11
C VAL A 207 -3.62 -4.39 -56.13
N ALA A 208 -4.28 -3.30 -55.72
CA ALA A 208 -4.93 -2.36 -56.62
C ALA A 208 -3.96 -1.59 -57.55
N ILE A 209 -2.67 -1.46 -57.19
CA ILE A 209 -1.63 -0.91 -58.08
C ILE A 209 -1.27 -1.92 -59.16
N ASP A 210 -1.02 -3.17 -58.77
CA ASP A 210 -0.61 -4.24 -59.68
C ASP A 210 -1.75 -4.63 -60.63
N GLY A 211 -2.99 -4.70 -60.12
CA GLY A 211 -4.21 -4.88 -60.90
C GLY A 211 -4.47 -3.78 -61.93
N TYR A 212 -4.07 -2.54 -61.64
CA TYR A 212 -4.11 -1.47 -62.64
C TYR A 212 -3.06 -1.68 -63.74
N LEU A 213 -1.80 -1.96 -63.35
CA LEU A 213 -0.69 -2.07 -64.30
C LEU A 213 -0.77 -3.30 -65.21
N GLN A 214 -1.16 -4.45 -64.67
CA GLN A 214 -1.14 -5.74 -65.36
C GLN A 214 -2.48 -6.07 -66.03
N GLY A 215 -3.59 -5.61 -65.45
CA GLY A 215 -4.94 -5.79 -66.00
C GLY A 215 -5.45 -4.55 -66.74
N GLU A 216 -5.99 -3.58 -66.02
CA GLU A 216 -6.75 -2.44 -66.57
C GLU A 216 -5.99 -1.67 -67.65
N TYR A 217 -4.77 -1.22 -67.35
CA TYR A 217 -3.91 -0.48 -68.29
C TYR A 217 -3.48 -1.32 -69.49
N ARG A 218 -3.20 -2.62 -69.31
CA ARG A 218 -2.81 -3.51 -70.42
C ARG A 218 -3.98 -3.76 -71.36
N SER A 219 -5.16 -4.03 -70.82
CA SER A 219 -6.39 -4.18 -71.62
C SER A 219 -6.73 -2.92 -72.40
N GLN A 220 -6.63 -1.73 -71.76
CA GLN A 220 -6.81 -0.44 -72.44
C GLN A 220 -5.76 -0.23 -73.55
N MET A 221 -4.52 -0.65 -73.33
CA MET A 221 -3.45 -0.56 -74.33
C MET A 221 -3.71 -1.46 -75.54
N THR A 222 -3.95 -2.75 -75.33
CA THR A 222 -4.20 -3.72 -76.42
C THR A 222 -5.46 -3.37 -77.21
N ALA A 223 -6.48 -2.76 -76.58
CA ALA A 223 -7.65 -2.24 -77.28
C ALA A 223 -7.31 -1.06 -78.22
N LEU A 224 -6.52 -0.09 -77.75
CA LEU A 224 -6.05 1.01 -78.59
C LEU A 224 -5.05 0.55 -79.67
N GLU A 225 -4.21 -0.45 -79.39
CA GLU A 225 -3.31 -1.04 -80.39
C GLU A 225 -4.08 -1.76 -81.50
N LYS A 226 -5.18 -2.47 -81.16
CA LYS A 226 -6.11 -3.07 -82.14
C LYS A 226 -6.82 -2.00 -82.99
N LYS A 227 -7.24 -0.88 -82.37
CA LYS A 227 -7.85 0.28 -83.04
C LYS A 227 -6.85 0.95 -83.99
N LEU A 228 -5.66 1.29 -83.50
CA LEU A 228 -4.57 1.92 -84.26
C LEU A 228 -4.21 1.08 -85.50
N ALA A 229 -4.11 -0.24 -85.35
CA ALA A 229 -3.86 -1.13 -86.47
C ALA A 229 -5.01 -1.16 -87.50
N ALA A 230 -6.26 -0.93 -87.08
CA ALA A 230 -7.40 -0.77 -87.99
C ALA A 230 -7.35 0.57 -88.72
N ASP A 231 -7.17 1.68 -88.01
CA ASP A 231 -7.13 3.04 -88.59
C ASP A 231 -5.95 3.18 -89.58
N GLN A 232 -4.79 2.61 -89.24
CA GLN A 232 -3.63 2.48 -90.13
C GLN A 232 -3.90 1.63 -91.39
N ARG A 233 -4.91 0.76 -91.40
CA ARG A 233 -5.37 0.05 -92.61
C ARG A 233 -6.40 0.87 -93.37
N ASN A 234 -7.34 1.52 -92.68
CA ASN A 234 -8.36 2.39 -93.28
C ASN A 234 -7.71 3.51 -94.12
N ILE A 235 -6.71 4.20 -93.58
CA ILE A 235 -5.94 5.23 -94.31
C ILE A 235 -5.22 4.67 -95.56
N ARG A 236 -4.65 3.45 -95.48
CA ARG A 236 -3.98 2.81 -96.64
C ARG A 236 -4.99 2.47 -97.74
N HIS A 237 -6.15 1.93 -97.36
CA HIS A 237 -7.23 1.63 -98.29
C HIS A 237 -7.79 2.91 -98.94
N ALA A 238 -8.07 3.95 -98.15
CA ALA A 238 -8.55 5.23 -98.65
C ALA A 238 -7.56 5.87 -99.66
N LYS A 239 -6.25 5.83 -99.37
CA LYS A 239 -5.21 6.36 -100.26
C LYS A 239 -5.04 5.55 -101.55
N ALA A 240 -5.18 4.22 -101.49
CA ALA A 240 -5.21 3.39 -102.70
C ALA A 240 -6.45 3.71 -103.56
N MET A 241 -7.63 3.81 -102.94
CA MET A 241 -8.88 4.16 -103.62
C MET A 241 -8.85 5.56 -104.23
N LEU A 242 -8.23 6.54 -103.58
CA LEU A 242 -7.99 7.87 -104.15
C LEU A 242 -7.11 7.79 -105.40
N ALA A 243 -5.97 7.09 -105.33
CA ALA A 243 -5.05 6.94 -106.47
C ALA A 243 -5.71 6.25 -107.69
N ASP A 244 -6.56 5.24 -107.46
CA ASP A 244 -7.36 4.60 -108.52
C ASP A 244 -8.39 5.57 -109.14
N ILE A 245 -9.05 6.38 -108.32
CA ILE A 245 -10.04 7.37 -108.79
C ILE A 245 -9.36 8.53 -109.54
N GLU A 246 -8.20 9.00 -109.07
CA GLU A 246 -7.33 9.96 -109.79
C GLU A 246 -6.91 9.41 -111.16
N LEU A 247 -6.50 8.15 -111.23
CA LEU A 247 -6.13 7.49 -112.49
C LEU A 247 -7.33 7.34 -113.45
N LEU A 248 -8.54 7.08 -112.93
CA LEU A 248 -9.77 7.05 -113.72
C LEU A 248 -10.21 8.45 -114.18
N PHE A 249 -10.02 9.47 -113.35
CA PHE A 249 -10.26 10.88 -113.70
C PHE A 249 -9.31 11.36 -114.80
N ALA A 250 -8.01 11.07 -114.68
CA ALA A 250 -7.00 11.35 -115.69
C ALA A 250 -7.25 10.63 -117.04
N ARG A 251 -8.04 9.55 -117.03
CA ARG A 251 -8.50 8.82 -118.23
C ARG A 251 -9.89 9.24 -118.71
N GLY A 252 -10.56 10.18 -118.04
CA GLY A 252 -11.88 10.69 -118.40
C GLY A 252 -13.07 9.81 -118.00
N PHE A 253 -12.88 8.81 -117.13
CA PHE A 253 -13.93 7.88 -116.68
C PHE A 253 -14.55 8.23 -115.31
N ALA A 254 -13.92 9.14 -114.55
CA ALA A 254 -14.45 9.67 -113.30
C ALA A 254 -14.64 11.20 -113.38
N ASN A 255 -15.37 11.79 -112.43
CA ASN A 255 -15.62 13.22 -112.34
C ASN A 255 -14.99 13.86 -111.08
N GLU A 256 -14.90 15.20 -111.07
CA GLU A 256 -14.26 15.97 -109.98
C GLU A 256 -14.93 15.76 -108.62
N LEU A 257 -16.24 15.48 -108.60
CA LEU A 257 -16.98 15.20 -107.36
C LEU A 257 -16.58 13.85 -106.75
N GLN A 258 -16.25 12.85 -107.58
CA GLN A 258 -15.73 11.56 -107.11
C GLN A 258 -14.31 11.66 -106.56
N VAL A 259 -13.45 12.50 -107.16
CA VAL A 259 -12.11 12.79 -106.61
C VAL A 259 -12.25 13.45 -105.24
N LYS A 260 -13.04 14.53 -105.13
CA LYS A 260 -13.25 15.24 -103.84
C LYS A 260 -13.90 14.38 -102.76
N ALA A 261 -14.77 13.44 -103.14
CA ALA A 261 -15.31 12.46 -102.20
C ALA A 261 -14.20 11.53 -101.66
N ALA A 262 -13.28 11.07 -102.52
CA ALA A 262 -12.14 10.24 -102.12
C ALA A 262 -11.09 11.02 -101.31
N GLU A 263 -10.81 12.28 -101.65
CA GLU A 263 -9.97 13.18 -100.85
C GLU A 263 -10.52 13.30 -99.42
N SER A 264 -11.84 13.51 -99.28
CA SER A 264 -12.48 13.62 -97.97
C SER A 264 -12.51 12.30 -97.18
N THR A 265 -12.55 11.13 -97.82
CA THR A 265 -12.41 9.85 -97.10
C THR A 265 -10.98 9.59 -96.64
N VAL A 266 -9.96 10.09 -97.36
CA VAL A 266 -8.57 10.09 -96.88
C VAL A 266 -8.41 11.03 -95.69
N GLU A 267 -8.95 12.24 -95.75
CA GLU A 267 -8.94 13.21 -94.64
C GLU A 267 -9.62 12.65 -93.38
N GLN A 268 -10.79 12.01 -93.54
CA GLN A 268 -11.50 11.35 -92.43
C GLN A 268 -10.66 10.22 -91.80
N ALA A 269 -10.04 9.35 -92.61
CA ALA A 269 -9.18 8.27 -92.10
C ALA A 269 -7.88 8.79 -91.45
N GLU A 270 -7.35 9.93 -91.90
CA GLU A 270 -6.23 10.63 -91.23
C GLU A 270 -6.64 11.23 -89.89
N LEU A 271 -7.84 11.83 -89.80
CA LEU A 271 -8.37 12.35 -88.54
C LEU A 271 -8.66 11.22 -87.53
N GLU A 272 -9.23 10.10 -87.96
CA GLU A 272 -9.45 8.91 -87.11
C GLU A 272 -8.11 8.37 -86.54
N LEU A 273 -7.10 8.21 -87.40
CA LEU A 273 -5.77 7.75 -86.99
C LEU A 273 -5.12 8.71 -85.96
N ASN A 274 -5.21 10.02 -86.19
CA ASN A 274 -4.70 11.03 -85.27
C ASN A 274 -5.45 11.03 -83.92
N VAL A 275 -6.77 10.78 -83.91
CA VAL A 275 -7.53 10.60 -82.66
C VAL A 275 -7.01 9.38 -81.89
N THR A 276 -6.78 8.25 -82.55
CA THR A 276 -6.30 7.03 -81.86
C THR A 276 -4.85 7.15 -81.36
N ASP A 277 -3.96 7.81 -82.08
CA ASP A 277 -2.58 8.03 -81.60
C ASP A 277 -2.56 9.03 -80.42
N THR A 278 -3.40 10.07 -80.44
CA THR A 278 -3.53 11.00 -79.30
C THR A 278 -4.21 10.37 -78.08
N GLU A 279 -5.24 9.52 -78.26
CA GLU A 279 -5.78 8.66 -77.19
C GLU A 279 -4.68 7.80 -76.55
N MET A 280 -3.81 7.21 -77.37
CA MET A 280 -2.73 6.33 -76.93
C MET A 280 -1.61 7.08 -76.19
N ASP A 281 -1.18 8.27 -76.66
CA ASP A 281 -0.22 9.09 -75.91
C ASP A 281 -0.84 9.60 -74.59
N VAL A 282 -2.07 10.10 -74.59
CA VAL A 282 -2.74 10.53 -73.35
C VAL A 282 -2.81 9.38 -72.35
N LEU A 283 -3.12 8.16 -72.79
CA LEU A 283 -3.10 6.97 -71.93
C LEU A 283 -1.70 6.68 -71.38
N LYS A 284 -0.66 6.66 -72.23
CA LYS A 284 0.74 6.34 -71.86
C LYS A 284 1.38 7.41 -70.96
N ARG A 285 1.20 8.69 -71.30
CA ARG A 285 1.93 9.85 -70.75
C ARG A 285 1.25 10.50 -69.56
N LEU A 286 -0.09 10.56 -69.55
CA LEU A 286 -0.88 11.28 -68.53
C LEU A 286 -1.71 10.32 -67.67
N THR A 287 -2.65 9.59 -68.27
CA THR A 287 -3.62 8.75 -67.54
C THR A 287 -2.92 7.71 -66.67
N LYS A 288 -1.93 6.98 -67.21
CA LYS A 288 -1.13 6.02 -66.45
C LYS A 288 -0.50 6.62 -65.20
N LYS A 289 0.12 7.80 -65.32
CA LYS A 289 0.79 8.48 -64.19
C LYS A 289 -0.23 8.93 -63.15
N MET A 290 -1.30 9.60 -63.58
CA MET A 290 -2.38 10.07 -62.70
C MET A 290 -3.03 8.93 -61.91
N GLN A 291 -3.39 7.83 -62.60
CA GLN A 291 -4.02 6.65 -61.99
C GLN A 291 -3.10 5.91 -61.02
N LEU A 292 -1.79 5.90 -61.28
CA LEU A 292 -0.77 5.25 -60.47
C LEU A 292 -0.40 6.08 -59.23
N GLU A 293 -0.19 7.39 -59.37
CA GLU A 293 0.05 8.27 -58.21
C GLU A 293 -1.20 8.36 -57.30
N ARG A 294 -2.42 8.38 -57.86
CA ARG A 294 -3.65 8.30 -57.05
C ARG A 294 -3.70 7.03 -56.19
N ARG A 295 -3.32 5.87 -56.74
CA ARG A 295 -3.28 4.59 -56.02
C ARG A 295 -2.13 4.53 -55.00
N LYS A 296 -0.95 5.06 -55.33
CA LYS A 296 0.17 5.23 -54.36
C LYS A 296 -0.24 6.10 -53.17
N SER A 297 -0.84 7.26 -53.40
CA SER A 297 -1.29 8.17 -52.33
C SER A 297 -2.32 7.50 -51.42
N GLN A 298 -3.24 6.71 -51.98
CA GLN A 298 -4.16 5.90 -51.19
C GLN A 298 -3.43 4.83 -50.35
N LEU A 299 -2.46 4.12 -50.93
CA LEU A 299 -1.63 3.13 -50.23
C LEU A 299 -0.82 3.77 -49.09
N ILE A 300 -0.20 4.93 -49.31
CA ILE A 300 0.54 5.68 -48.29
C ILE A 300 -0.42 6.10 -47.16
N ALA A 301 -1.53 6.77 -47.48
CA ALA A 301 -2.52 7.18 -46.49
C ALA A 301 -3.13 6.00 -45.69
N THR A 302 -3.16 4.80 -46.27
CA THR A 302 -3.61 3.58 -45.57
C THR A 302 -2.51 2.95 -44.73
N ARG A 303 -1.23 3.08 -45.11
CA ARG A 303 -0.07 2.69 -44.28
C ARG A 303 0.11 3.59 -43.06
N GLU A 304 -0.10 4.90 -43.18
CA GLU A 304 -0.09 5.80 -42.01
C GLU A 304 -1.21 5.47 -41.03
N ARG A 305 -2.40 5.11 -41.53
CA ARG A 305 -3.49 4.58 -40.68
C ARG A 305 -3.10 3.25 -40.02
N LEU A 306 -2.38 2.37 -40.72
CA LEU A 306 -1.89 1.12 -40.14
C LEU A 306 -0.93 1.38 -38.98
N ALA A 307 0.08 2.23 -39.17
CA ALA A 307 1.01 2.60 -38.10
C ALA A 307 0.29 3.22 -36.89
N GLY A 308 -0.69 4.11 -37.13
CA GLY A 308 -1.54 4.66 -36.07
C GLY A 308 -2.41 3.62 -35.34
N ARG A 309 -2.88 2.57 -36.03
CA ARG A 309 -3.60 1.45 -35.40
C ARG A 309 -2.68 0.54 -34.61
N GLU A 310 -1.45 0.29 -35.06
CA GLU A 310 -0.47 -0.51 -34.32
C GLU A 310 -0.03 0.20 -33.03
N ALA A 311 0.26 1.51 -33.09
CA ALA A 311 0.51 2.33 -31.92
C ALA A 311 -0.69 2.35 -30.95
N GLY A 312 -1.92 2.41 -31.48
CA GLY A 312 -3.15 2.34 -30.68
C GLY A 312 -3.30 1.00 -29.94
N VAL A 313 -3.02 -0.14 -30.58
CA VAL A 313 -3.06 -1.46 -29.93
C VAL A 313 -2.01 -1.55 -28.81
N VAL A 314 -0.79 -1.06 -29.04
CA VAL A 314 0.27 -1.02 -28.00
C VAL A 314 -0.14 -0.15 -26.80
N LEU A 315 -0.83 0.97 -27.03
CA LEU A 315 -1.33 1.85 -25.97
C LEU A 315 -2.41 1.16 -25.11
N GLU A 316 -3.41 0.52 -25.71
CA GLU A 316 -4.46 -0.16 -24.94
C GLU A 316 -3.93 -1.41 -24.22
N GLN A 317 -2.99 -2.15 -24.82
CA GLN A 317 -2.26 -3.22 -24.11
C GLN A 317 -1.50 -2.68 -22.91
N SER A 318 -0.74 -1.59 -23.06
CA SER A 318 0.02 -0.97 -21.95
C SER A 318 -0.90 -0.51 -20.82
N ARG A 319 -2.13 -0.08 -21.12
CA ARG A 319 -3.15 0.27 -20.11
C ARG A 319 -3.71 -0.96 -19.40
N LEU A 320 -3.99 -2.04 -20.14
CA LEU A 320 -4.44 -3.32 -19.58
C LEU A 320 -3.37 -3.94 -18.67
N ASP A 321 -2.11 -3.95 -19.10
CA ASP A 321 -0.98 -4.47 -18.32
C ASP A 321 -0.81 -3.67 -17.01
N LEU A 322 -0.97 -2.35 -17.04
CA LEU A 322 -0.96 -1.51 -15.84
C LEU A 322 -2.15 -1.80 -14.91
N ALA A 323 -3.37 -1.97 -15.45
CA ALA A 323 -4.55 -2.30 -14.66
C ALA A 323 -4.45 -3.71 -14.02
N MET A 324 -3.83 -4.67 -14.72
CA MET A 324 -3.52 -6.00 -14.19
C MET A 324 -2.48 -5.93 -13.06
N GLN A 325 -1.42 -5.13 -13.20
CA GLN A 325 -0.45 -4.91 -12.12
C GLN A 325 -1.08 -4.20 -10.91
N GLU A 326 -2.02 -3.28 -11.13
CA GLU A 326 -2.78 -2.63 -10.03
C GLU A 326 -3.75 -3.62 -9.35
N PHE A 327 -4.31 -4.60 -10.08
CA PHE A 327 -5.10 -5.71 -9.51
C PHE A 327 -4.25 -6.67 -8.67
N GLU A 328 -3.05 -7.05 -9.15
CA GLU A 328 -2.12 -7.87 -8.37
C GLU A 328 -1.69 -7.16 -7.07
N ARG A 329 -1.50 -5.84 -7.12
CA ARG A 329 -1.19 -4.98 -5.97
C ARG A 329 -2.33 -4.82 -4.95
N CYS A 330 -3.54 -5.32 -5.23
CA CYS A 330 -4.61 -5.41 -4.24
C CYS A 330 -4.32 -6.41 -3.11
N VAL A 331 -3.41 -7.36 -3.32
CA VAL A 331 -2.98 -8.32 -2.30
C VAL A 331 -1.54 -8.02 -1.91
N ILE A 332 -1.37 -7.20 -0.89
CA ILE A 332 -0.06 -6.75 -0.40
C ILE A 332 0.55 -7.87 0.46
N LYS A 333 1.77 -8.28 0.12
CA LYS A 333 2.47 -9.44 0.70
C LYS A 333 3.76 -9.04 1.41
N ALA A 334 4.20 -9.88 2.33
CA ALA A 334 5.43 -9.67 3.10
C ALA A 334 6.68 -9.77 2.21
N PRO A 335 7.53 -8.73 2.11
CA PRO A 335 8.75 -8.76 1.29
C PRO A 335 9.86 -9.64 1.91
N GLN A 336 9.80 -9.86 3.22
CA GLN A 336 10.71 -10.72 3.98
C GLN A 336 9.93 -11.38 5.13
N GLY A 337 10.48 -12.43 5.74
CA GLY A 337 9.94 -12.95 7.01
C GLY A 337 10.29 -12.04 8.18
N GLY A 338 9.42 -11.97 9.19
CA GLY A 338 9.65 -11.13 10.38
C GLY A 338 8.38 -10.83 11.18
N LEU A 339 8.52 -10.00 12.19
CA LEU A 339 7.40 -9.44 12.96
C LEU A 339 6.71 -8.34 12.14
N VAL A 340 5.37 -8.26 12.21
CA VAL A 340 4.57 -7.19 11.62
C VAL A 340 3.97 -6.35 12.75
N ILE A 341 4.20 -5.03 12.73
CA ILE A 341 3.67 -4.08 13.71
C ILE A 341 2.90 -2.93 13.05
N TYR A 342 1.94 -2.39 13.79
CA TYR A 342 1.07 -1.31 13.33
C TYR A 342 1.73 0.07 13.49
N PRO A 343 1.45 1.05 12.60
CA PRO A 343 2.13 2.35 12.61
C PRO A 343 2.03 3.15 13.91
N SER A 344 0.96 3.02 14.71
CA SER A 344 0.82 3.72 16.00
C SER A 344 1.81 3.25 17.07
N THR A 345 2.20 1.97 17.04
CA THR A 345 3.15 1.39 18.01
C THR A 345 4.53 2.02 17.90
N ALA A 346 4.89 2.48 16.70
CA ALA A 346 6.05 3.29 16.42
C ALA A 346 5.80 4.76 16.85
N LYS A 347 6.13 5.08 18.11
CA LYS A 347 5.94 6.40 18.78
C LYS A 347 6.46 7.65 18.01
N TRP A 348 7.13 7.47 16.87
CA TRP A 348 7.63 8.53 15.98
C TRP A 348 6.75 8.81 14.74
N LYS A 349 5.66 8.05 14.49
CA LYS A 349 4.76 8.26 13.34
C LYS A 349 3.36 8.73 13.74
N ARG A 350 2.87 9.76 13.05
CA ARG A 350 1.47 10.26 13.13
C ARG A 350 0.54 9.58 12.11
N THR A 351 0.87 8.38 11.65
CA THR A 351 0.01 7.61 10.75
C THR A 351 -1.03 6.89 11.62
N PRO A 352 -2.34 7.11 11.42
CA PRO A 352 -3.35 6.35 12.13
C PRO A 352 -3.30 4.88 11.73
N ASP A 353 -3.67 4.00 12.66
CA ASP A 353 -3.74 2.57 12.40
C ASP A 353 -4.82 2.23 11.37
N ILE A 354 -4.61 1.11 10.69
CA ILE A 354 -5.47 0.65 9.62
C ILE A 354 -6.33 -0.49 10.14
N THR A 355 -7.65 -0.26 10.15
CA THR A 355 -8.67 -1.26 10.42
C THR A 355 -9.22 -1.83 9.12
N ASP A 356 -9.95 -2.94 9.20
CA ASP A 356 -10.87 -3.33 8.14
C ASP A 356 -11.87 -2.17 7.89
N GLY A 357 -12.25 -1.95 6.63
CA GLY A 357 -13.04 -0.79 6.20
C GLY A 357 -12.28 0.53 6.08
N ALA A 358 -11.01 0.61 6.51
CA ALA A 358 -10.25 1.85 6.42
C ALA A 358 -9.92 2.24 4.96
N SER A 359 -9.95 3.54 4.68
CA SER A 359 -9.82 4.09 3.32
C SER A 359 -8.41 4.63 3.08
N VAL A 360 -7.65 4.01 2.17
CA VAL A 360 -6.21 4.25 1.97
C VAL A 360 -5.88 4.97 0.66
N HIS A 361 -4.74 5.66 0.64
CA HIS A 361 -4.20 6.36 -0.53
C HIS A 361 -2.84 5.82 -0.98
N ASN A 362 -2.44 6.16 -2.21
CA ASN A 362 -1.12 5.80 -2.76
C ASN A 362 0.01 6.29 -1.85
N ASN A 363 1.06 5.47 -1.69
CA ASN A 363 2.21 5.69 -0.82
C ASN A 363 1.88 5.85 0.69
N GLN A 364 0.64 5.61 1.13
CA GLN A 364 0.33 5.49 2.55
C GLN A 364 1.06 4.27 3.13
N VAL A 365 1.73 4.47 4.27
CA VAL A 365 2.31 3.37 5.05
C VAL A 365 1.19 2.65 5.78
N LEU A 366 1.12 1.33 5.61
CA LEU A 366 0.06 0.48 6.14
C LEU A 366 0.53 -0.29 7.39
N LEU A 367 1.71 -0.88 7.29
CA LEU A 367 2.33 -1.72 8.31
C LEU A 367 3.84 -1.47 8.34
N LEU A 368 4.48 -1.83 9.44
CA LEU A 368 5.94 -1.80 9.61
C LEU A 368 6.46 -3.20 9.91
N MET A 369 7.61 -3.55 9.35
CA MET A 369 8.35 -4.77 9.71
C MET A 369 9.72 -4.37 10.28
N PRO A 370 9.89 -4.34 11.62
CA PRO A 370 11.16 -4.02 12.27
C PRO A 370 12.20 -5.11 12.01
N ASP A 371 13.45 -4.71 11.78
CA ASP A 371 14.60 -5.60 11.77
C ASP A 371 15.00 -5.93 13.22
N LEU A 372 14.63 -7.12 13.68
CA LEU A 372 14.92 -7.59 15.04
C LEU A 372 16.42 -7.85 15.29
N THR A 373 17.27 -7.80 14.26
CA THR A 373 18.73 -7.92 14.43
C THR A 373 19.42 -6.57 14.70
N GLN A 374 18.73 -5.46 14.40
CA GLN A 374 19.22 -4.09 14.51
C GLN A 374 18.34 -3.28 15.47
N MET A 375 18.34 -3.69 16.74
CA MET A 375 17.61 -2.99 17.81
C MET A 375 18.45 -1.83 18.37
N GLN A 376 17.77 -0.79 18.84
CA GLN A 376 18.35 0.35 19.55
C GLN A 376 17.44 0.76 20.72
N VAL A 377 18.00 1.34 21.76
CA VAL A 377 17.23 2.03 22.80
C VAL A 377 17.34 3.52 22.61
N LYS A 378 16.18 4.17 22.62
CA LYS A 378 16.05 5.61 22.45
C LYS A 378 15.60 6.24 23.75
N ILE A 379 16.55 6.81 24.48
CA ILE A 379 16.27 7.62 25.68
C ILE A 379 16.11 9.09 25.28
N ARG A 380 15.36 9.83 26.10
CA ARG A 380 15.17 11.27 25.93
C ARG A 380 15.81 12.00 27.09
N VAL A 381 17.12 12.20 27.01
CA VAL A 381 17.88 12.91 28.05
C VAL A 381 17.25 14.29 28.26
N HIS A 382 16.88 14.58 29.50
CA HIS A 382 16.40 15.89 29.91
C HIS A 382 17.37 16.95 29.41
N GLU A 383 16.84 18.01 28.81
CA GLU A 383 17.69 19.06 28.25
C GLU A 383 18.48 19.83 29.32
N SER A 384 18.39 19.53 30.63
CA SER A 384 19.37 20.01 31.62
C SER A 384 20.67 19.20 31.68
N ILE A 385 20.80 18.10 30.92
CA ILE A 385 21.97 17.20 31.05
C ILE A 385 22.51 16.70 29.70
N VAL A 386 21.89 16.93 28.52
CA VAL A 386 22.47 16.36 27.27
C VAL A 386 23.84 16.92 26.89
N ASP A 387 24.13 18.19 27.14
CA ASP A 387 25.49 18.68 26.91
C ASP A 387 26.51 17.93 27.76
N ARG A 388 26.04 17.24 28.84
CA ARG A 388 26.78 16.36 29.74
C ARG A 388 26.72 14.87 29.32
N VAL A 389 26.19 14.59 28.13
CA VAL A 389 26.11 13.29 27.46
C VAL A 389 26.82 13.37 26.10
N LYS A 390 27.87 12.56 25.89
CA LYS A 390 28.60 12.44 24.61
C LYS A 390 28.62 10.98 24.15
N PRO A 391 28.76 10.72 22.83
CA PRO A 391 29.01 9.37 22.33
C PRO A 391 30.25 8.74 22.97
N GLY A 392 30.21 7.43 23.23
CA GLY A 392 31.28 6.68 23.91
C GLY A 392 31.33 6.88 25.43
N LEU A 393 30.32 7.50 26.06
CA LEU A 393 30.12 7.36 27.50
C LEU A 393 29.55 5.97 27.82
N SER A 394 30.04 5.36 28.91
CA SER A 394 29.49 4.11 29.45
C SER A 394 28.10 4.36 30.06
N ALA A 395 27.17 3.46 29.78
CA ALA A 395 25.81 3.48 30.26
C ALA A 395 25.38 2.06 30.68
N ARG A 396 24.88 1.92 31.91
CA ARG A 396 24.27 0.66 32.36
C ARG A 396 22.80 0.68 31.98
N MET A 397 22.36 -0.34 31.24
CA MET A 397 20.98 -0.49 30.84
C MET A 397 20.35 -1.68 31.55
N GLU A 398 19.21 -1.45 32.19
CA GLU A 398 18.34 -2.47 32.78
C GLU A 398 17.15 -2.68 31.84
N LEU A 399 17.03 -3.91 31.33
CA LEU A 399 15.87 -4.45 30.62
C LEU A 399 15.18 -5.46 31.55
N PRO A 400 13.88 -5.78 31.37
CA PRO A 400 13.16 -6.70 32.25
C PRO A 400 13.91 -8.02 32.52
N ASP A 401 14.39 -8.70 31.47
CA ASP A 401 15.06 -10.00 31.62
C ASP A 401 16.55 -9.92 32.03
N ARG A 402 17.21 -8.75 31.94
CA ARG A 402 18.68 -8.64 32.00
C ARG A 402 19.23 -7.22 32.16
N THR A 403 20.40 -7.11 32.80
CA THR A 403 21.25 -5.92 32.72
C THR A 403 22.30 -6.05 31.61
N LEU A 404 22.63 -4.93 30.96
CA LEU A 404 23.67 -4.81 29.95
C LEU A 404 24.50 -3.55 30.20
N ASP A 405 25.81 -3.71 30.36
CA ASP A 405 26.72 -2.56 30.29
C ASP A 405 26.95 -2.21 28.80
N THR A 406 26.69 -0.96 28.44
CA THR A 406 26.62 -0.46 27.05
C THR A 406 27.37 0.87 26.90
N GLU A 407 27.49 1.39 25.68
CA GLU A 407 28.00 2.72 25.39
C GLU A 407 27.03 3.52 24.53
N ILE A 408 27.07 4.85 24.64
CA ILE A 408 26.19 5.74 23.89
C ILE A 408 26.67 5.86 22.44
N SER A 409 25.86 5.36 21.50
CA SER A 409 26.17 5.42 20.07
C SER A 409 26.07 6.83 19.50
N SER A 410 24.99 7.56 19.81
CA SER A 410 24.80 8.92 19.31
C SER A 410 23.91 9.80 20.18
N VAL A 411 24.11 11.11 20.06
CA VAL A 411 23.34 12.17 20.72
C VAL A 411 22.87 13.14 19.64
N SER A 412 21.57 13.45 19.58
CA SER A 412 21.04 14.41 18.62
C SER A 412 21.57 15.82 18.93
N ALA A 413 22.21 16.46 17.94
CA ALA A 413 22.57 17.88 18.04
C ALA A 413 21.34 18.82 17.90
N VAL A 414 20.16 18.29 17.56
CA VAL A 414 18.93 19.04 17.37
C VAL A 414 17.89 18.64 18.41
N ALA A 415 17.44 19.64 19.17
CA ALA A 415 16.31 19.55 20.08
C ALA A 415 15.02 19.23 19.32
N ARG A 416 14.19 18.31 19.83
CA ARG A 416 12.80 18.22 19.36
C ARG A 416 12.01 19.38 19.97
N PRO A 417 11.24 20.15 19.18
CA PRO A 417 10.33 21.14 19.75
C PRO A 417 9.29 20.42 20.62
N ALA A 418 9.08 20.93 21.84
CA ALA A 418 7.99 20.49 22.69
C ALA A 418 6.64 20.68 21.95
N GLY A 419 5.70 19.74 22.14
CA GLY A 419 4.35 19.93 21.62
C GLY A 419 3.65 21.10 22.31
N TRP A 420 2.62 21.69 21.69
CA TRP A 420 1.79 22.76 22.28
C TRP A 420 1.26 22.42 23.69
N TRP A 421 1.13 21.13 24.01
CA TRP A 421 0.67 20.59 25.29
C TRP A 421 1.77 20.03 26.20
N ASP A 422 2.98 19.79 25.70
CA ASP A 422 4.10 19.42 26.57
C ASP A 422 4.53 20.66 27.34
N GLY A 423 4.41 20.62 28.67
CA GLY A 423 4.93 21.66 29.55
C GLY A 423 6.40 21.93 29.21
N ASN A 424 6.75 23.22 29.13
CA ASN A 424 7.93 23.74 28.41
C ASN A 424 9.28 23.13 28.85
N ILE A 425 9.57 21.95 28.28
CA ILE A 425 10.68 21.04 28.58
C ILE A 425 11.12 20.46 27.24
N VAL A 426 12.33 20.78 26.79
CA VAL A 426 12.97 20.05 25.69
C VAL A 426 13.59 18.77 26.25
N LYS A 427 13.70 17.76 25.40
CA LYS A 427 14.58 16.61 25.61
C LYS A 427 15.32 16.32 24.31
N TYR A 428 16.56 15.85 24.43
CA TYR A 428 17.36 15.45 23.28
C TYR A 428 17.31 13.93 23.10
N ASP A 429 17.03 13.51 21.85
CA ASP A 429 17.09 12.11 21.43
C ASP A 429 18.54 11.59 21.59
N THR A 430 18.75 10.59 22.45
CA THR A 430 20.02 9.87 22.59
C THR A 430 19.79 8.39 22.30
N VAL A 431 20.72 7.78 21.57
CA VAL A 431 20.57 6.41 21.02
C VAL A 431 21.72 5.53 21.48
N ILE A 432 21.37 4.32 21.93
CA ILE A 432 22.26 3.24 22.34
C ILE A 432 21.92 2.02 21.47
N ASP A 433 22.86 1.52 20.66
CA ASP A 433 22.57 0.40 19.75
C ASP A 433 22.72 -0.95 20.46
N LEU A 434 21.73 -1.84 20.28
CA LEU A 434 21.65 -3.16 20.90
C LEU A 434 21.88 -4.26 19.86
N HIS A 435 23.06 -4.23 19.24
CA HIS A 435 23.49 -5.20 18.25
C HIS A 435 23.52 -6.63 18.83
N SER A 436 22.92 -7.59 18.12
CA SER A 436 23.03 -9.04 18.38
C SER A 436 22.49 -9.54 19.74
N VAL A 437 21.63 -8.76 20.43
CA VAL A 437 21.00 -9.19 21.69
C VAL A 437 19.73 -10.00 21.42
N GLU A 438 19.79 -11.32 21.56
CA GLU A 438 18.63 -12.20 21.32
C GLU A 438 17.50 -11.99 22.36
N GLY A 439 16.25 -12.08 21.90
CA GLY A 439 15.05 -11.99 22.74
C GLY A 439 14.47 -10.59 22.93
N LEU A 440 15.13 -9.53 22.43
CA LEU A 440 14.57 -8.17 22.44
C LEU A 440 13.26 -8.09 21.65
N ARG A 441 12.31 -7.29 22.16
CA ARG A 441 11.02 -7.01 21.51
C ARG A 441 10.83 -5.50 21.34
N PRO A 442 10.40 -5.02 20.16
CA PRO A 442 10.04 -3.62 19.96
C PRO A 442 8.98 -3.19 20.98
N GLY A 443 9.16 -2.02 21.60
CA GLY A 443 8.26 -1.48 22.61
C GLY A 443 8.63 -1.80 24.07
N MET A 444 9.60 -2.69 24.33
CA MET A 444 10.14 -2.91 25.69
C MET A 444 10.61 -1.59 26.32
N SER A 445 10.33 -1.42 27.61
CA SER A 445 10.95 -0.37 28.43
C SER A 445 12.43 -0.68 28.67
N ALA A 446 13.27 0.36 28.70
CA ALA A 446 14.66 0.27 29.10
C ALA A 446 14.98 1.40 30.08
N ARG A 447 15.48 1.06 31.26
CA ARG A 447 16.01 2.02 32.23
C ARG A 447 17.50 2.14 31.97
N VAL A 448 17.99 3.36 31.75
CA VAL A 448 19.40 3.60 31.41
C VAL A 448 20.02 4.51 32.46
N GLU A 449 20.97 3.99 33.20
CA GLU A 449 21.87 4.74 34.08
C GLU A 449 23.10 5.19 33.27
N LEU A 450 23.12 6.47 32.92
CA LEU A 450 24.22 7.13 32.22
C LEU A 450 25.32 7.52 33.23
N VAL A 451 26.59 7.22 32.94
CA VAL A 451 27.72 7.72 33.75
C VAL A 451 28.12 9.11 33.26
N VAL A 452 27.58 10.15 33.91
CA VAL A 452 27.57 11.53 33.42
C VAL A 452 28.73 12.38 33.97
N ALA A 453 29.23 12.08 35.17
CA ALA A 453 30.53 12.56 35.65
C ALA A 453 31.17 11.60 36.66
N ARG A 454 32.48 11.74 36.85
CA ARG A 454 33.28 10.97 37.79
C ARG A 454 34.32 11.88 38.43
N TYR A 455 34.00 12.41 39.60
CA TYR A 455 34.87 13.30 40.37
C TYR A 455 35.78 12.46 41.27
N LYS A 456 37.08 12.73 41.23
CA LYS A 456 38.07 12.07 42.11
C LYS A 456 38.60 13.08 43.12
N ASP A 457 38.86 12.61 44.33
CA ASP A 457 39.43 13.39 45.44
C ASP A 457 38.57 14.59 45.90
N VAL A 458 37.25 14.42 45.91
CA VAL A 458 36.28 15.44 46.37
C VAL A 458 35.76 15.15 47.76
N LEU A 459 35.57 16.19 48.58
CA LEU A 459 34.88 16.10 49.86
C LEU A 459 33.39 15.90 49.61
N SER A 460 32.82 14.80 50.11
CA SER A 460 31.40 14.50 50.01
C SER A 460 30.79 14.10 51.36
N VAL A 461 29.50 14.40 51.53
CA VAL A 461 28.70 13.96 52.69
C VAL A 461 27.44 13.25 52.23
N PRO A 462 26.86 12.33 53.04
CA PRO A 462 25.56 11.74 52.76
C PRO A 462 24.49 12.81 52.57
N LEU A 463 23.59 12.63 51.61
CA LEU A 463 22.53 13.61 51.32
C LEU A 463 21.60 13.85 52.53
N SER A 464 21.39 12.81 53.36
CA SER A 464 20.60 12.89 54.61
C SER A 464 21.22 13.77 55.70
N ALA A 465 22.53 14.04 55.64
CA ALA A 465 23.22 14.93 56.57
C ALA A 465 22.88 16.41 56.34
N VAL A 466 22.28 16.72 55.19
CA VAL A 466 21.77 18.04 54.82
C VAL A 466 20.30 18.14 55.20
N VAL A 467 19.94 19.18 55.95
CA VAL A 467 18.54 19.65 56.04
C VAL A 467 18.42 20.93 55.23
N GLU A 468 17.62 20.87 54.17
CA GLU A 468 17.24 22.05 53.38
C GLU A 468 15.98 22.67 54.01
N THR A 469 16.00 23.96 54.35
CA THR A 469 14.83 24.73 54.79
C THR A 469 14.68 26.02 54.00
N ASP A 470 13.57 26.72 54.21
CA ASP A 470 13.31 28.08 53.71
C ASP A 470 14.37 29.12 54.14
N GLN A 471 15.23 28.78 55.12
CA GLN A 471 16.31 29.62 55.63
C GLN A 471 17.71 29.22 55.13
N GLY A 472 17.84 28.13 54.35
CA GLY A 472 19.11 27.69 53.75
C GLY A 472 19.38 26.18 53.84
N GLN A 473 20.58 25.78 53.39
CA GLN A 473 21.08 24.41 53.46
C GLN A 473 22.01 24.26 54.68
N PHE A 474 21.66 23.35 55.60
CA PHE A 474 22.38 23.18 56.86
C PHE A 474 22.87 21.75 57.08
N CYS A 475 24.06 21.62 57.65
CA CYS A 475 24.61 20.39 58.20
C CYS A 475 24.92 20.60 59.69
N TRP A 476 24.92 19.54 60.50
CA TRP A 476 25.30 19.64 61.91
C TRP A 476 26.68 19.02 62.11
N VAL A 477 27.64 19.84 62.50
CA VAL A 477 29.04 19.43 62.73
C VAL A 477 29.21 19.10 64.21
N GLU A 478 29.75 17.91 64.49
CA GLU A 478 30.08 17.47 65.83
C GLU A 478 31.30 18.25 66.35
N THR A 479 31.08 19.12 67.33
CA THR A 479 32.14 19.92 67.99
C THR A 479 32.20 19.58 69.48
N VAL A 480 33.25 20.04 70.18
CA VAL A 480 33.48 19.71 71.60
C VAL A 480 32.33 20.19 72.51
N ASP A 481 31.63 21.25 72.12
CA ASP A 481 30.46 21.79 72.83
C ASP A 481 29.10 21.24 72.30
N GLY A 482 29.13 20.23 71.41
CA GLY A 482 27.95 19.59 70.83
C GLY A 482 27.79 19.77 69.31
N PRO A 483 26.69 19.26 68.72
CA PRO A 483 26.41 19.37 67.29
C PRO A 483 25.96 20.80 66.90
N GLN A 484 26.85 21.55 66.25
CA GLN A 484 26.58 22.94 65.83
C GLN A 484 26.07 23.02 64.39
N ARG A 485 25.05 23.86 64.15
CA ARG A 485 24.47 24.09 62.82
C ARG A 485 25.45 24.88 61.93
N CYS A 486 26.10 24.18 61.00
CA CYS A 486 26.92 24.76 59.95
C CYS A 486 26.07 25.06 58.71
N SER A 487 26.28 26.22 58.08
CA SER A 487 25.75 26.53 56.76
C SER A 487 26.74 26.03 55.70
N VAL A 488 26.26 25.24 54.74
CA VAL A 488 27.11 24.56 53.75
C VAL A 488 26.78 25.03 52.34
N THR A 489 27.80 25.17 51.49
CA THR A 489 27.61 25.39 50.05
C THR A 489 27.85 24.09 49.31
N LEU A 490 26.79 23.56 48.71
CA LEU A 490 26.79 22.26 48.05
C LEU A 490 27.14 22.37 46.57
N GLY A 491 27.80 21.33 46.05
CA GLY A 491 28.15 21.16 44.65
C GLY A 491 27.29 20.12 43.96
N ASP A 492 27.88 19.43 42.98
CA ASP A 492 27.24 18.34 42.25
C ASP A 492 26.92 17.16 43.20
N ARG A 493 25.82 16.44 42.94
CA ARG A 493 25.31 15.37 43.82
C ARG A 493 24.82 14.16 43.05
N ASN A 494 24.86 13.00 43.70
CA ASN A 494 24.08 11.82 43.32
C ASN A 494 23.07 11.48 44.43
N ASP A 495 22.29 10.41 44.25
CA ASP A 495 21.18 10.04 45.13
C ASP A 495 21.58 9.71 46.58
N ARG A 496 22.87 9.45 46.85
CA ARG A 496 23.40 9.10 48.18
C ARG A 496 24.31 10.18 48.78
N PHE A 497 25.10 10.88 47.95
CA PHE A 497 26.14 11.81 48.41
C PHE A 497 26.18 13.11 47.61
N VAL A 498 26.49 14.20 48.30
CA VAL A 498 26.68 15.54 47.72
C VAL A 498 28.09 16.05 47.96
N ILE A 499 28.72 16.67 46.94
CA ILE A 499 30.01 17.36 47.07
C ILE A 499 29.81 18.59 47.95
N VAL A 500 30.70 18.83 48.91
CA VAL A 500 30.72 20.06 49.70
C VAL A 500 31.80 20.99 49.15
N GLN A 501 31.39 22.14 48.62
CA GLN A 501 32.32 23.13 48.06
C GLN A 501 32.88 24.05 49.16
N SER A 502 32.07 24.40 50.15
CA SER A 502 32.51 25.16 51.33
C SER A 502 31.61 24.92 52.54
N GLY A 503 32.12 25.25 53.73
CA GLY A 503 31.46 25.07 55.04
C GLY A 503 32.09 23.94 55.87
N LEU A 504 32.54 22.86 55.23
CA LEU A 504 33.14 21.69 55.89
C LEU A 504 34.62 21.49 55.47
N GLN A 505 35.38 20.83 56.34
CA GLN A 505 36.79 20.47 56.12
C GLN A 505 36.97 18.94 56.13
N ASP A 506 38.07 18.48 55.55
CA ASP A 506 38.50 17.07 55.61
C ASP A 506 38.62 16.58 57.06
N GLN A 507 38.21 15.35 57.31
CA GLN A 507 38.17 14.70 58.64
C GLN A 507 37.23 15.35 59.68
N GLN A 508 36.41 16.35 59.31
CA GLN A 508 35.32 16.81 60.19
C GLN A 508 34.22 15.74 60.30
N LYS A 509 33.43 15.82 61.36
CA LYS A 509 32.39 14.84 61.70
C LYS A 509 31.00 15.49 61.58
N VAL A 510 30.14 14.95 60.71
CA VAL A 510 28.84 15.56 60.34
C VAL A 510 27.69 14.58 60.56
N VAL A 511 26.71 14.99 61.38
CA VAL A 511 25.56 14.18 61.80
C VAL A 511 24.72 13.73 60.58
N VAL A 512 24.51 12.42 60.43
CA VAL A 512 23.94 11.82 59.21
C VAL A 512 22.41 11.95 59.11
N GLN A 513 21.70 12.13 60.24
CA GLN A 513 20.25 12.38 60.26
C GLN A 513 19.88 13.47 61.29
N PRO A 514 20.09 14.77 61.00
CA PRO A 514 19.90 15.82 62.01
C PRO A 514 18.46 15.95 62.53
N VAL A 515 17.45 15.67 61.68
CA VAL A 515 16.01 15.69 62.04
C VAL A 515 15.66 14.62 63.07
N ALA A 516 16.39 13.50 63.05
CA ALA A 516 16.22 12.42 63.98
C ALA A 516 16.88 12.78 65.32
N THR A 517 18.18 13.08 65.31
CA THR A 517 18.99 13.21 66.54
C THR A 517 18.80 14.55 67.24
N VAL A 518 18.86 15.66 66.52
CA VAL A 518 18.96 17.02 67.09
C VAL A 518 17.58 17.54 67.53
N PRO A 519 17.37 17.89 68.82
CA PRO A 519 16.05 18.28 69.33
C PRO A 519 15.36 19.43 68.60
N ASP A 520 16.10 20.45 68.14
CA ASP A 520 15.57 21.59 67.38
C ASP A 520 14.95 21.17 66.04
N ALA A 521 15.64 20.31 65.28
CA ALA A 521 15.13 19.81 63.99
C ALA A 521 13.97 18.82 64.17
N ARG A 522 13.93 18.13 65.31
CA ARG A 522 12.96 17.12 65.71
C ARG A 522 11.60 17.69 66.16
N ALA A 523 11.51 18.99 66.41
CA ALA A 523 10.31 19.68 66.90
C ALA A 523 9.19 19.88 65.85
N ILE A 524 9.45 19.51 64.58
CA ILE A 524 8.61 19.87 63.43
C ILE A 524 7.59 18.77 63.06
N LEU A 525 7.74 17.52 63.53
CA LEU A 525 6.91 16.36 63.13
C LEU A 525 6.70 15.35 64.29
N GLY A 526 5.54 14.66 64.34
CA GLY A 526 5.34 13.46 65.17
C GLY A 526 3.89 13.02 65.47
N ALA A 527 3.69 11.72 65.78
CA ALA A 527 2.49 11.11 66.37
C ALA A 527 2.82 9.70 66.96
N LYS A 528 1.88 8.99 67.63
CA LYS A 528 2.06 7.76 68.47
C LYS A 528 2.26 6.40 67.73
N ILE A 529 2.81 5.40 68.46
CA ILE A 529 3.42 4.13 67.98
C ILE A 529 3.46 3.04 69.09
N VAL A 530 2.84 1.83 68.92
CA VAL A 530 3.22 0.43 69.38
C VAL A 530 2.23 -0.64 68.81
N HIS A 531 2.64 -1.91 68.65
CA HIS A 531 1.86 -3.12 68.30
C HIS A 531 2.43 -4.37 69.03
N THR A 532 1.78 -5.56 68.99
CA THR A 532 2.22 -6.78 69.70
C THR A 532 2.47 -7.97 68.77
N VAL A 533 3.65 -8.58 68.86
CA VAL A 533 4.15 -9.71 68.04
C VAL A 533 3.41 -11.01 68.36
N LYS A 534 3.07 -11.79 67.34
CA LYS A 534 2.45 -13.12 67.45
C LYS A 534 3.01 -14.09 66.40
N ARG A 535 2.85 -15.39 66.62
CA ARG A 535 3.06 -16.41 65.59
C ARG A 535 1.83 -16.58 64.70
N GLY A 536 2.05 -16.93 63.44
CA GLY A 536 1.00 -17.20 62.47
C GLY A 536 1.55 -17.79 61.17
N THR A 537 0.65 -18.26 60.32
CA THR A 537 0.98 -18.58 58.92
C THR A 537 1.00 -17.28 58.11
N LEU A 538 2.06 -17.04 57.35
CA LEU A 538 2.13 -15.93 56.40
C LEU A 538 1.94 -16.46 54.96
N PRO A 539 0.72 -16.34 54.39
CA PRO A 539 0.53 -16.55 52.97
C PRO A 539 1.17 -15.39 52.19
N VAL A 540 2.05 -15.71 51.24
CA VAL A 540 2.68 -14.76 50.32
C VAL A 540 1.92 -14.83 49.01
N THR A 541 0.72 -14.24 49.03
CA THR A 541 -0.21 -14.27 47.91
C THR A 541 -0.24 -12.92 47.19
N MET A 542 -0.28 -12.98 45.86
CA MET A 542 -0.49 -11.82 45.00
C MET A 542 -1.95 -11.81 44.56
N VAL A 543 -2.70 -10.79 44.99
CA VAL A 543 -4.11 -10.57 44.61
C VAL A 543 -4.18 -9.56 43.47
N GLU A 544 -4.71 -9.98 42.33
CA GLU A 544 -4.98 -9.14 41.15
C GLU A 544 -6.41 -9.39 40.65
N GLN A 545 -6.95 -8.43 39.89
CA GLN A 545 -8.28 -8.55 39.29
C GLN A 545 -8.19 -9.10 37.86
N GLY A 546 -8.98 -10.14 37.58
CA GLY A 546 -9.04 -10.82 36.29
C GLY A 546 -10.45 -10.91 35.71
N ALA A 547 -10.50 -11.24 34.41
CA ALA A 547 -11.72 -11.54 33.68
C ALA A 547 -11.74 -13.01 33.25
N LEU A 548 -12.89 -13.67 33.46
CA LEU A 548 -13.11 -15.05 33.04
C LEU A 548 -13.43 -15.10 31.54
N GLU A 549 -12.56 -15.74 30.76
CA GLU A 549 -12.62 -15.85 29.30
C GLU A 549 -12.67 -17.32 28.87
N SER A 550 -13.05 -17.59 27.61
CA SER A 550 -12.87 -18.92 27.02
C SER A 550 -11.48 -19.02 26.37
N PHE A 551 -10.85 -20.18 26.50
CA PHE A 551 -9.58 -20.52 25.84
C PHE A 551 -9.67 -20.45 24.30
N ASN A 552 -10.87 -20.66 23.72
CA ASN A 552 -11.06 -20.63 22.27
C ASN A 552 -12.40 -20.01 21.85
N ASN A 553 -12.36 -18.73 21.49
CA ASN A 553 -13.49 -18.01 20.91
C ASN A 553 -13.53 -18.20 19.38
N THR A 554 -14.50 -18.95 18.88
CA THR A 554 -14.74 -19.03 17.44
C THR A 554 -15.45 -17.75 16.98
N GLN A 555 -14.75 -16.90 16.23
CA GLN A 555 -15.31 -15.66 15.68
C GLN A 555 -16.27 -15.95 14.51
N VAL A 556 -17.47 -15.43 14.60
CA VAL A 556 -18.43 -15.35 13.50
C VAL A 556 -18.31 -13.95 12.90
N LYS A 557 -17.90 -13.86 11.64
CA LYS A 557 -17.63 -12.60 10.92
C LYS A 557 -18.65 -12.39 9.80
N CYS A 558 -18.92 -11.12 9.49
CA CYS A 558 -19.52 -10.76 8.21
C CYS A 558 -18.57 -11.18 7.08
N ARG A 559 -19.13 -11.60 5.94
CA ARG A 559 -18.35 -11.92 4.72
C ARG A 559 -18.96 -11.33 3.45
N VAL A 560 -19.99 -10.49 3.58
CA VAL A 560 -20.60 -9.80 2.44
C VAL A 560 -19.70 -8.63 2.05
N ARG A 561 -19.37 -8.48 0.77
CA ARG A 561 -18.54 -7.37 0.29
C ARG A 561 -19.25 -6.02 0.48
N GLY A 562 -18.59 -5.08 1.16
CA GLY A 562 -19.08 -3.72 1.38
C GLY A 562 -19.70 -3.52 2.77
N ASP A 563 -20.67 -2.62 2.83
CA ASP A 563 -21.59 -2.37 3.93
C ASP A 563 -22.93 -3.13 3.74
N SER A 564 -23.59 -3.52 4.83
CA SER A 564 -24.88 -4.22 4.80
C SER A 564 -25.65 -4.05 6.11
N THR A 565 -26.96 -3.82 6.03
CA THR A 565 -27.86 -3.70 7.19
C THR A 565 -28.13 -5.07 7.84
N ILE A 566 -28.27 -5.14 9.17
CA ILE A 566 -28.80 -6.31 9.87
C ILE A 566 -30.34 -6.30 9.80
N ASN A 567 -30.93 -7.28 9.12
CA ASN A 567 -32.40 -7.47 9.09
C ASN A 567 -32.90 -8.31 10.28
N TRP A 568 -32.08 -9.23 10.80
CA TRP A 568 -32.41 -10.05 11.97
C TRP A 568 -31.13 -10.57 12.64
N VAL A 569 -31.13 -10.70 13.97
CA VAL A 569 -29.99 -11.20 14.74
C VAL A 569 -30.43 -12.09 15.91
N VAL A 570 -29.73 -13.21 16.12
CA VAL A 570 -29.98 -14.09 17.28
C VAL A 570 -29.52 -13.40 18.57
N LYS A 571 -30.36 -13.43 19.60
CA LYS A 571 -30.14 -12.67 20.85
C LYS A 571 -28.84 -13.09 21.55
N ASN A 572 -28.12 -12.10 22.08
CA ASN A 572 -26.95 -12.29 22.93
C ASN A 572 -27.26 -13.29 24.08
N GLY A 573 -26.38 -14.27 24.29
CA GLY A 573 -26.56 -15.33 25.29
C GLY A 573 -27.44 -16.52 24.87
N THR A 574 -27.88 -16.60 23.61
CA THR A 574 -28.63 -17.77 23.10
C THR A 574 -27.68 -18.97 22.90
N ARG A 575 -28.18 -20.17 23.19
CA ARG A 575 -27.52 -21.44 22.81
C ARG A 575 -28.12 -21.93 21.48
N VAL A 576 -27.25 -22.31 20.56
CA VAL A 576 -27.58 -22.70 19.17
C VAL A 576 -26.93 -24.04 18.81
N GLU A 577 -27.44 -24.69 17.78
CA GLU A 577 -26.85 -25.88 17.14
C GLU A 577 -26.06 -25.52 15.87
N ALA A 578 -25.16 -26.42 15.45
CA ALA A 578 -24.36 -26.22 14.23
C ALA A 578 -25.25 -26.16 12.98
N GLY A 579 -25.21 -25.04 12.26
CA GLY A 579 -26.05 -24.77 11.08
C GLY A 579 -27.26 -23.85 11.32
N ASP A 580 -27.57 -23.51 12.58
CA ASP A 580 -28.60 -22.52 12.93
C ASP A 580 -28.29 -21.15 12.34
N GLU A 581 -29.31 -20.36 12.04
CA GLU A 581 -29.14 -18.97 11.58
C GLU A 581 -28.82 -18.04 12.75
N LEU A 582 -27.74 -17.27 12.60
CA LEU A 582 -27.23 -16.33 13.59
C LEU A 582 -27.56 -14.88 13.22
N VAL A 583 -27.35 -14.53 11.95
CA VAL A 583 -27.59 -13.18 11.42
C VAL A 583 -28.20 -13.31 10.03
N ARG A 584 -29.22 -12.51 9.75
CA ARG A 584 -29.72 -12.27 8.40
C ARG A 584 -29.47 -10.81 8.05
N LEU A 585 -28.63 -10.58 7.05
CA LEU A 585 -28.34 -9.27 6.50
C LEU A 585 -29.35 -8.89 5.40
N GLU A 586 -29.48 -7.61 5.14
CA GLU A 586 -30.28 -7.10 4.02
C GLU A 586 -29.66 -7.54 2.69
N ASN A 587 -30.43 -8.30 1.91
CA ASN A 587 -30.01 -8.85 0.63
C ASN A 587 -30.66 -8.14 -0.57
N LYS A 588 -31.67 -7.29 -0.37
CA LYS A 588 -32.50 -6.70 -1.45
C LYS A 588 -31.68 -5.99 -2.53
N ALA A 589 -30.72 -5.15 -2.14
CA ALA A 589 -29.83 -4.47 -3.09
C ALA A 589 -28.95 -5.45 -3.88
N ILE A 590 -28.55 -6.58 -3.27
CA ILE A 590 -27.75 -7.63 -3.89
C ILE A 590 -28.62 -8.51 -4.80
N GLU A 591 -29.89 -8.74 -4.46
CA GLU A 591 -30.89 -9.37 -5.33
C GLU A 591 -31.19 -8.50 -6.55
N GLU A 592 -31.43 -7.20 -6.39
CA GLU A 592 -31.64 -6.27 -7.51
C GLU A 592 -30.41 -6.23 -8.43
N TYR A 593 -29.21 -6.17 -7.85
CA TYR A 593 -27.95 -6.29 -8.59
C TYR A 593 -27.80 -7.66 -9.29
N LEU A 594 -28.19 -8.77 -8.65
CA LEU A 594 -28.17 -10.09 -9.30
C LEU A 594 -29.14 -10.16 -10.49
N HIS A 595 -30.36 -9.61 -10.37
CA HIS A 595 -31.30 -9.55 -11.50
C HIS A 595 -30.73 -8.70 -12.64
N GLU A 596 -30.08 -7.57 -12.33
CA GLU A 596 -29.39 -6.73 -13.31
C GLU A 596 -28.23 -7.50 -14.00
N ARG A 597 -27.37 -8.16 -13.23
CA ARG A 597 -26.24 -8.94 -13.77
C ARG A 597 -26.70 -10.17 -14.54
N THR A 598 -27.80 -10.81 -14.15
CA THR A 598 -28.39 -11.94 -14.89
C THR A 598 -28.92 -11.48 -16.25
N LYS A 599 -29.59 -10.32 -16.30
CA LYS A 599 -29.98 -9.66 -17.56
C LYS A 599 -28.77 -9.34 -18.44
N PHE A 600 -27.69 -8.78 -17.88
CA PHE A 600 -26.47 -8.50 -18.63
C PHE A 600 -25.74 -9.77 -19.09
N ALA A 601 -25.72 -10.85 -18.29
CA ALA A 601 -25.16 -12.14 -18.69
C ALA A 601 -25.92 -12.77 -19.87
N HIS A 602 -27.25 -12.65 -19.93
CA HIS A 602 -28.03 -13.11 -21.09
C HIS A 602 -27.84 -12.21 -22.32
N LEU A 603 -27.74 -10.89 -22.16
CA LEU A 603 -27.48 -9.97 -23.27
C LEU A 603 -26.07 -10.13 -23.86
N SER A 604 -25.07 -10.40 -23.03
CA SER A 604 -23.71 -10.70 -23.48
C SER A 604 -23.60 -12.12 -24.07
N GLU A 605 -24.43 -13.07 -23.62
CA GLU A 605 -24.52 -14.41 -24.21
C GLU A 605 -25.09 -14.39 -25.62
N ASP A 606 -26.22 -13.70 -25.83
CA ASP A 606 -26.81 -13.49 -27.16
C ASP A 606 -25.83 -12.77 -28.10
N ALA A 607 -25.19 -11.70 -27.63
CA ALA A 607 -24.18 -10.99 -28.41
C ALA A 607 -22.97 -11.88 -28.78
N ALA A 608 -22.43 -12.66 -27.84
CA ALA A 608 -21.30 -13.56 -28.11
C ALA A 608 -21.69 -14.68 -29.09
N ILE A 609 -22.90 -15.23 -28.99
CA ILE A 609 -23.45 -16.20 -29.96
C ILE A 609 -23.57 -15.54 -31.34
N GLY A 610 -24.09 -14.31 -31.41
CA GLY A 610 -24.21 -13.53 -32.64
C GLY A 610 -22.86 -13.30 -33.33
N PHE A 611 -21.86 -12.76 -32.63
CA PHE A 611 -20.54 -12.51 -33.21
C PHE A 611 -19.76 -13.79 -33.53
N ARG A 612 -19.88 -14.86 -32.72
CA ARG A 612 -19.32 -16.17 -33.06
C ARG A 612 -19.95 -16.73 -34.35
N THR A 613 -21.25 -16.54 -34.52
CA THR A 613 -21.98 -16.95 -35.74
C THR A 613 -21.54 -16.11 -36.95
N GLU A 614 -21.40 -14.77 -36.81
CA GLU A 614 -20.86 -13.92 -37.87
C GLU A 614 -19.45 -14.36 -38.27
N ALA A 615 -18.55 -14.58 -37.30
CA ALA A 615 -17.20 -15.08 -37.56
C ALA A 615 -17.20 -16.44 -38.27
N THR A 616 -18.14 -17.34 -37.92
CA THR A 616 -18.30 -18.63 -38.60
C THR A 616 -18.75 -18.45 -40.05
N VAL A 617 -19.76 -17.59 -40.30
CA VAL A 617 -20.27 -17.29 -41.65
C VAL A 617 -19.22 -16.60 -42.52
N LYS A 618 -18.44 -15.66 -41.97
CA LYS A 618 -17.31 -15.01 -42.67
C LYS A 618 -16.19 -16.00 -43.02
N GLY A 619 -15.96 -17.01 -42.19
CA GLY A 619 -15.03 -18.10 -42.50
C GLY A 619 -15.53 -18.96 -43.66
N LEU A 620 -16.81 -19.36 -43.63
CA LEU A 620 -17.44 -20.16 -44.70
C LEU A 620 -17.47 -19.44 -46.06
N ALA A 621 -17.53 -18.10 -46.07
CA ALA A 621 -17.44 -17.30 -47.28
C ALA A 621 -16.09 -17.48 -48.03
N ILE A 622 -15.00 -17.80 -47.32
CA ILE A 622 -13.68 -18.08 -47.93
C ILE A 622 -13.76 -19.39 -48.75
N SER A 623 -14.31 -20.46 -48.18
CA SER A 623 -14.55 -21.72 -48.90
C SER A 623 -15.54 -21.55 -50.06
N GLN A 624 -16.65 -20.84 -49.85
CA GLN A 624 -17.62 -20.55 -50.91
C GLN A 624 -16.99 -19.82 -52.12
N TYR A 625 -16.11 -18.85 -51.85
CA TYR A 625 -15.38 -18.16 -52.91
C TYR A 625 -14.39 -19.10 -53.63
N LEU A 626 -13.56 -19.84 -52.90
CA LEU A 626 -12.49 -20.66 -53.48
C LEU A 626 -13.03 -21.86 -54.27
N GLU A 627 -14.05 -22.55 -53.75
CA GLU A 627 -14.61 -23.79 -54.31
C GLU A 627 -15.73 -23.50 -55.33
N GLY A 628 -16.51 -22.43 -55.11
CA GLY A 628 -17.63 -22.03 -55.96
C GLY A 628 -17.29 -20.92 -56.96
N GLU A 629 -17.24 -19.67 -56.48
CA GLU A 629 -17.23 -18.49 -57.34
C GLU A 629 -15.96 -18.37 -58.19
N PHE A 630 -14.78 -18.49 -57.57
CA PHE A 630 -13.50 -18.45 -58.25
C PHE A 630 -13.35 -19.62 -59.23
N HIS A 631 -13.71 -20.84 -58.80
CA HIS A 631 -13.59 -22.04 -59.63
C HIS A 631 -14.48 -21.98 -60.88
N THR A 632 -15.75 -21.60 -60.73
CA THR A 632 -16.69 -21.47 -61.86
C THR A 632 -16.32 -20.32 -62.80
N ARG A 633 -15.77 -19.20 -62.29
CA ARG A 633 -15.28 -18.09 -63.13
C ARG A 633 -13.99 -18.46 -63.88
N LYS A 634 -13.06 -19.20 -63.24
CA LYS A 634 -11.87 -19.78 -63.89
C LYS A 634 -12.25 -20.74 -65.02
N LEU A 635 -13.15 -21.70 -64.76
CA LEU A 635 -13.63 -22.64 -65.78
C LEU A 635 -14.29 -21.92 -66.98
N ARG A 636 -15.00 -20.81 -66.73
CA ARG A 636 -15.60 -19.98 -67.79
C ARG A 636 -14.54 -19.36 -68.70
N LEU A 637 -13.53 -18.69 -68.12
CA LEU A 637 -12.43 -18.09 -68.90
C LEU A 637 -11.59 -19.15 -69.62
N GLN A 638 -11.33 -20.31 -68.99
CA GLN A 638 -10.65 -21.43 -69.64
C GLN A 638 -11.42 -21.97 -70.86
N LYS A 639 -12.77 -22.03 -70.78
CA LYS A 639 -13.64 -22.41 -71.90
C LYS A 639 -13.66 -21.36 -73.02
N GLU A 640 -13.63 -20.08 -72.68
CA GLU A 640 -13.55 -18.99 -73.67
C GLU A 640 -12.18 -18.96 -74.36
N LEU A 641 -11.09 -19.11 -73.61
CA LEU A 641 -9.73 -19.23 -74.14
C LEU A 641 -9.56 -20.46 -75.06
N ALA A 642 -10.15 -21.61 -74.69
CA ALA A 642 -10.15 -22.79 -75.54
C ALA A 642 -10.87 -22.55 -76.88
N ARG A 643 -11.99 -21.81 -76.87
CA ARG A 643 -12.72 -21.41 -78.09
C ARG A 643 -11.91 -20.43 -78.95
N ALA A 644 -11.29 -19.42 -78.34
CA ALA A 644 -10.44 -18.46 -79.06
C ALA A 644 -9.25 -19.16 -79.74
N ARG A 645 -8.63 -20.15 -79.06
CA ARG A 645 -7.56 -20.98 -79.65
C ARG A 645 -8.06 -21.85 -80.80
N GLN A 646 -9.20 -22.51 -80.63
CA GLN A 646 -9.82 -23.30 -81.72
C GLN A 646 -10.15 -22.44 -82.95
N GLN A 647 -10.59 -21.19 -82.75
CA GLN A 647 -10.83 -20.24 -83.83
C GLN A 647 -9.52 -19.85 -84.53
N LEU A 648 -8.48 -19.49 -83.77
CA LEU A 648 -7.15 -19.20 -84.29
C LEU A 648 -6.56 -20.37 -85.10
N ASP A 649 -6.67 -21.60 -84.60
CA ASP A 649 -6.23 -22.79 -85.32
C ASP A 649 -7.01 -22.98 -86.62
N SER A 650 -8.34 -22.75 -86.61
CA SER A 650 -9.19 -22.79 -87.81
C SER A 650 -8.76 -21.75 -88.85
N ASP A 651 -8.60 -20.49 -88.43
CA ASP A 651 -8.24 -19.38 -89.31
C ASP A 651 -6.83 -19.55 -89.88
N SER A 652 -5.88 -20.08 -89.09
CA SER A 652 -4.51 -20.36 -89.55
C SER A 652 -4.47 -21.50 -90.56
N ASN A 653 -5.25 -22.56 -90.38
CA ASN A 653 -5.38 -23.63 -91.36
C ASN A 653 -6.03 -23.13 -92.67
N LEU A 654 -7.03 -22.25 -92.55
CA LEU A 654 -7.64 -21.59 -93.71
C LEU A 654 -6.63 -20.69 -94.43
N LEU A 655 -5.83 -19.92 -93.71
CA LEU A 655 -4.77 -19.08 -94.28
C LEU A 655 -3.75 -19.90 -95.08
N ASP A 656 -3.22 -20.98 -94.50
CA ASP A 656 -2.23 -21.80 -95.18
C ASP A 656 -2.81 -22.55 -96.39
N TYR A 657 -4.11 -22.85 -96.42
CA TYR A 657 -4.79 -23.29 -97.64
C TYR A 657 -4.86 -22.18 -98.70
N ASN A 658 -5.32 -20.97 -98.32
CA ASN A 658 -5.51 -19.87 -99.28
C ASN A 658 -4.18 -19.35 -99.85
N ARG A 659 -3.12 -19.27 -99.04
CA ARG A 659 -1.75 -18.96 -99.51
C ARG A 659 -1.26 -19.93 -100.58
N ARG A 660 -1.51 -21.24 -100.42
CA ARG A 660 -1.16 -22.26 -101.42
C ARG A 660 -1.98 -22.11 -102.71
N MET A 661 -3.28 -21.84 -102.60
CA MET A 661 -4.16 -21.66 -103.76
C MET A 661 -3.89 -20.34 -104.51
N HIS A 662 -3.51 -19.27 -103.81
CA HIS A 662 -3.02 -18.03 -104.41
C HIS A 662 -1.67 -18.23 -105.15
N ALA A 663 -0.72 -18.96 -104.56
CA ALA A 663 0.53 -19.33 -105.23
C ALA A 663 0.33 -20.22 -106.47
N LEU A 664 -0.82 -20.89 -106.60
CA LEU A 664 -1.26 -21.63 -107.79
C LEU A 664 -2.13 -20.80 -108.76
N GLY A 665 -2.35 -19.50 -108.47
CA GLY A 665 -3.12 -18.58 -109.31
C GLY A 665 -4.64 -18.70 -109.18
N TYR A 666 -5.17 -19.55 -108.28
CA TYR A 666 -6.61 -19.79 -108.14
C TYR A 666 -7.34 -18.80 -107.23
N GLN A 667 -6.62 -17.94 -106.50
CA GLN A 667 -7.21 -16.96 -105.59
C GLN A 667 -6.50 -15.60 -105.67
N SER A 668 -7.27 -14.53 -105.42
CA SER A 668 -6.78 -13.15 -105.34
C SER A 668 -6.00 -12.92 -104.04
N GLU A 669 -4.96 -12.10 -104.12
CA GLU A 669 -4.15 -11.62 -103.00
C GLU A 669 -5.02 -10.98 -101.90
N LEU A 670 -6.07 -10.23 -102.30
CA LEU A 670 -7.06 -9.62 -101.41
C LEU A 670 -7.75 -10.63 -100.48
N VAL A 671 -7.97 -11.87 -100.94
CA VAL A 671 -8.60 -12.95 -100.16
C VAL A 671 -7.61 -13.50 -99.12
N VAL A 672 -6.33 -13.59 -99.48
CA VAL A 672 -5.25 -13.96 -98.54
C VAL A 672 -5.12 -12.87 -97.47
N GLU A 673 -5.03 -11.59 -97.86
CA GLU A 673 -5.01 -10.45 -96.92
C GLU A 673 -6.24 -10.38 -96.01
N GLN A 674 -7.40 -10.86 -96.46
CA GLN A 674 -8.58 -10.95 -95.59
C GLN A 674 -8.39 -12.00 -94.49
N ILE A 675 -7.95 -13.21 -94.85
CA ILE A 675 -7.79 -14.29 -93.88
C ILE A 675 -6.56 -14.05 -92.99
N GLU A 676 -5.53 -13.34 -93.45
CA GLU A 676 -4.44 -12.85 -92.59
C GLU A 676 -4.93 -11.86 -91.52
N ARG A 677 -5.91 -11.00 -91.84
CA ARG A 677 -6.56 -10.13 -90.84
C ARG A 677 -7.39 -10.94 -89.84
N ASP A 678 -8.08 -11.98 -90.29
CA ASP A 678 -8.88 -12.85 -89.41
C ASP A 678 -7.98 -13.63 -88.43
N VAL A 679 -6.86 -14.19 -88.92
CA VAL A 679 -5.81 -14.77 -88.07
C VAL A 679 -5.25 -13.77 -87.06
N GLN A 680 -4.91 -12.54 -87.48
CA GLN A 680 -4.43 -11.50 -86.54
C GLN A 680 -5.48 -11.15 -85.48
N ASN A 681 -6.76 -11.06 -85.86
CA ASN A 681 -7.85 -10.81 -84.91
C ASN A 681 -7.97 -11.94 -83.87
N SER A 682 -7.92 -13.20 -84.32
CA SER A 682 -7.99 -14.38 -83.45
C SER A 682 -6.73 -14.54 -82.56
N GLN A 683 -5.55 -14.13 -83.02
CA GLN A 683 -4.34 -14.04 -82.17
C GLN A 683 -4.54 -13.04 -81.01
N ILE A 684 -5.07 -11.85 -81.31
CA ILE A 684 -5.33 -10.82 -80.29
C ILE A 684 -6.40 -11.30 -79.30
N ASP A 685 -7.45 -11.98 -79.76
CA ASP A 685 -8.49 -12.53 -78.89
C ASP A 685 -7.95 -13.62 -77.94
N VAL A 686 -7.04 -14.48 -78.43
CA VAL A 686 -6.30 -15.44 -77.59
C VAL A 686 -5.41 -14.74 -76.56
N GLU A 687 -4.76 -13.63 -76.90
CA GLU A 687 -3.97 -12.87 -75.92
C GLU A 687 -4.86 -12.22 -74.86
N ILE A 688 -5.96 -11.56 -75.26
CA ILE A 688 -6.94 -10.96 -74.34
C ILE A 688 -7.47 -12.03 -73.37
N LYS A 689 -7.92 -13.18 -73.87
CA LYS A 689 -8.45 -14.27 -73.03
C LYS A 689 -7.39 -14.94 -72.16
N THR A 690 -6.12 -14.93 -72.57
CA THR A 690 -5.00 -15.38 -71.73
C THR A 690 -4.72 -14.37 -70.60
N ASN A 691 -4.75 -13.07 -70.91
CA ASN A 691 -4.53 -11.99 -69.94
C ASN A 691 -5.69 -11.90 -68.91
N GLU A 692 -6.94 -12.03 -69.34
CA GLU A 692 -8.10 -12.10 -68.43
C GLU A 692 -7.96 -13.24 -67.41
N LEU A 693 -7.52 -14.42 -67.85
CA LEU A 693 -7.32 -15.58 -66.99
C LEU A 693 -6.15 -15.36 -66.00
N ASP A 694 -5.02 -14.82 -66.45
CA ASP A 694 -3.86 -14.54 -65.58
C ASP A 694 -4.18 -13.48 -64.51
N VAL A 695 -4.93 -12.43 -64.88
CA VAL A 695 -5.41 -11.40 -63.95
C VAL A 695 -6.37 -11.97 -62.92
N LEU A 696 -7.29 -12.87 -63.33
CA LEU A 696 -8.19 -13.57 -62.40
C LEU A 696 -7.39 -14.42 -61.40
N GLU A 697 -6.45 -15.24 -61.88
CA GLU A 697 -5.70 -16.18 -61.03
C GLU A 697 -4.68 -15.52 -60.11
N ARG A 698 -3.99 -14.46 -60.57
CA ARG A 698 -2.92 -13.81 -59.81
C ARG A 698 -3.38 -12.65 -58.94
N LEU A 699 -4.32 -11.83 -59.43
CA LEU A 699 -4.60 -10.51 -58.86
C LEU A 699 -5.99 -10.44 -58.23
N GLU A 700 -7.05 -10.80 -58.96
CA GLU A 700 -8.40 -10.81 -58.38
C GLU A 700 -8.52 -11.84 -57.25
N LYS A 701 -8.05 -13.08 -57.48
CA LYS A 701 -8.03 -14.13 -56.44
C LYS A 701 -7.35 -13.65 -55.16
N GLN A 702 -6.18 -13.02 -55.27
CA GLN A 702 -5.45 -12.51 -54.11
C GLN A 702 -6.19 -11.37 -53.42
N LYS A 703 -6.79 -10.46 -54.18
CA LYS A 703 -7.54 -9.32 -53.65
C LYS A 703 -8.77 -9.75 -52.86
N ASP A 704 -9.58 -10.64 -53.42
CA ASP A 704 -10.80 -11.13 -52.77
C ASP A 704 -10.51 -12.10 -51.63
N LEU A 705 -9.51 -12.99 -51.77
CA LEU A 705 -9.11 -13.88 -50.67
C LEU A 705 -8.64 -13.05 -49.47
N LYS A 706 -7.71 -12.10 -49.67
CA LYS A 706 -7.24 -11.20 -48.58
C LYS A 706 -8.38 -10.39 -47.96
N ARG A 707 -9.35 -9.94 -48.78
CA ARG A 707 -10.55 -9.24 -48.30
C ARG A 707 -11.38 -10.13 -47.38
N LEU A 708 -11.69 -11.36 -47.80
CA LEU A 708 -12.50 -12.31 -47.02
C LEU A 708 -11.76 -12.79 -45.76
N GLU A 709 -10.45 -13.06 -45.85
CA GLU A 709 -9.57 -13.36 -44.70
C GLU A 709 -9.59 -12.21 -43.67
N GLY A 710 -9.55 -10.95 -44.13
CA GLY A 710 -9.61 -9.77 -43.28
C GLY A 710 -10.98 -9.48 -42.66
N GLU A 711 -12.06 -9.71 -43.41
CA GLU A 711 -13.42 -9.70 -42.88
C GLU A 711 -13.58 -10.79 -41.80
N TRP A 712 -13.03 -11.97 -42.02
CA TRP A 712 -13.05 -13.10 -41.08
C TRP A 712 -12.23 -12.83 -39.81
N GLU A 713 -10.95 -12.48 -39.90
CA GLU A 713 -10.11 -12.19 -38.73
C GLU A 713 -10.65 -10.99 -37.94
N SER A 714 -11.29 -10.00 -38.59
CA SER A 714 -11.98 -8.95 -37.86
C SER A 714 -13.23 -9.42 -37.13
N ALA A 715 -14.05 -10.29 -37.72
CA ALA A 715 -15.25 -10.82 -37.06
C ALA A 715 -14.88 -11.75 -35.89
N LYS A 716 -13.85 -12.58 -36.08
CA LYS A 716 -13.23 -13.45 -35.07
C LYS A 716 -12.63 -12.63 -33.91
N ALA A 717 -11.90 -11.55 -34.19
CA ALA A 717 -11.39 -10.66 -33.14
C ALA A 717 -12.52 -9.97 -32.34
N ALA A 718 -13.64 -9.65 -32.99
CA ALA A 718 -14.84 -9.14 -32.30
C ALA A 718 -15.53 -10.23 -31.46
N ALA A 719 -15.69 -11.44 -31.99
CA ALA A 719 -16.25 -12.58 -31.27
C ALA A 719 -15.48 -12.89 -29.98
N ASN A 720 -14.15 -13.01 -30.06
CA ASN A 720 -13.29 -13.19 -28.88
C ASN A 720 -13.46 -12.04 -27.86
N GLY A 721 -13.68 -10.81 -28.33
CA GLY A 721 -13.97 -9.66 -27.46
C GLY A 721 -15.29 -9.80 -26.70
N HIS A 722 -16.35 -10.28 -27.36
CA HIS A 722 -17.64 -10.51 -26.71
C HIS A 722 -17.66 -11.78 -25.84
N GLU A 723 -16.84 -12.80 -26.13
CA GLU A 723 -16.65 -13.97 -25.27
C GLU A 723 -15.95 -13.61 -23.94
N GLU A 724 -14.97 -12.70 -23.96
CA GLU A 724 -14.38 -12.14 -22.73
C GLU A 724 -15.42 -11.38 -21.89
N VAL A 725 -16.26 -10.53 -22.51
CA VAL A 725 -17.35 -9.82 -21.82
C VAL A 725 -18.35 -10.78 -21.20
N LEU A 726 -18.77 -11.82 -21.93
CA LEU A 726 -19.66 -12.87 -21.45
C LEU A 726 -19.06 -13.63 -20.25
N ALA A 727 -17.77 -13.97 -20.30
CA ALA A 727 -17.09 -14.63 -19.20
C ALA A 727 -17.08 -13.74 -17.93
N MET A 728 -16.81 -12.45 -18.09
CA MET A 728 -16.78 -11.50 -16.96
C MET A 728 -18.15 -11.21 -16.37
N ASP A 729 -19.22 -11.09 -17.18
CA ASP A 729 -20.58 -10.90 -16.64
C ASP A 729 -21.14 -12.17 -15.99
N LYS A 730 -20.76 -13.36 -16.49
CA LYS A 730 -21.03 -14.63 -15.79
C LYS A 730 -20.26 -14.76 -14.47
N GLU A 731 -19.02 -14.28 -14.41
CA GLU A 731 -18.25 -14.24 -13.15
C GLU A 731 -18.86 -13.25 -12.14
N ARG A 732 -19.25 -12.05 -12.58
CA ARG A 732 -19.97 -11.06 -11.75
C ARG A 732 -21.30 -11.60 -11.22
N MET A 733 -22.09 -12.28 -12.07
CA MET A 733 -23.32 -12.96 -11.66
C MET A 733 -23.03 -14.07 -10.63
N ALA A 734 -22.04 -14.93 -10.88
CA ALA A 734 -21.65 -15.99 -9.96
C ALA A 734 -21.08 -15.47 -8.63
N LEU A 735 -20.45 -14.28 -8.63
CA LEU A 735 -20.05 -13.57 -7.41
C LEU A 735 -21.29 -13.07 -6.65
N ALA A 736 -22.23 -12.39 -7.31
CA ALA A 736 -23.47 -11.91 -6.67
C ALA A 736 -24.28 -13.04 -6.03
N VAL A 737 -24.42 -14.20 -6.69
CA VAL A 737 -25.03 -15.41 -6.10
C VAL A 737 -24.29 -15.86 -4.83
N LYS A 738 -22.96 -15.82 -4.82
CA LYS A 738 -22.14 -16.14 -3.63
C LYS A 738 -22.31 -15.11 -2.51
N GLU A 739 -22.46 -13.83 -2.81
CA GLU A 739 -22.68 -12.79 -1.79
C GLU A 739 -24.08 -12.92 -1.14
N ILE A 740 -25.15 -13.21 -1.90
CA ILE A 740 -26.48 -13.52 -1.32
C ILE A 740 -26.39 -14.74 -0.38
N GLY A 741 -25.62 -15.76 -0.76
CA GLY A 741 -25.34 -16.92 0.10
C GLY A 741 -24.57 -16.61 1.39
N ARG A 742 -24.02 -15.39 1.55
CA ARG A 742 -23.37 -14.90 2.77
C ARG A 742 -24.25 -13.97 3.61
N CYS A 743 -25.37 -13.48 3.06
CA CYS A 743 -26.34 -12.68 3.83
C CYS A 743 -27.01 -13.49 4.95
N VAL A 744 -27.02 -14.83 4.85
CA VAL A 744 -27.49 -15.73 5.92
C VAL A 744 -26.28 -16.35 6.60
N ILE A 745 -25.89 -15.79 7.74
CA ILE A 745 -24.73 -16.23 8.52
C ILE A 745 -25.19 -17.32 9.50
N LYS A 746 -24.53 -18.49 9.45
CA LYS A 746 -24.91 -19.69 10.21
C LYS A 746 -23.86 -20.10 11.24
N ALA A 747 -24.29 -20.80 12.29
CA ALA A 747 -23.45 -21.25 13.38
C ALA A 747 -22.42 -22.32 12.94
N PRO A 748 -21.10 -22.07 13.06
CA PRO A 748 -20.07 -23.03 12.65
C PRO A 748 -19.93 -24.24 13.59
N LYS A 749 -20.47 -24.16 14.80
CA LYS A 749 -20.50 -25.23 15.83
C LYS A 749 -21.71 -25.01 16.74
N SER A 750 -22.20 -26.06 17.40
CA SER A 750 -23.17 -25.89 18.50
C SER A 750 -22.49 -25.21 19.69
N GLY A 751 -23.18 -24.30 20.38
CA GLY A 751 -22.58 -23.56 21.50
C GLY A 751 -23.39 -22.37 22.00
N LEU A 752 -22.79 -21.60 22.89
CA LEU A 752 -23.30 -20.29 23.31
C LEU A 752 -22.85 -19.22 22.31
N VAL A 753 -23.71 -18.25 22.02
CA VAL A 753 -23.42 -17.08 21.18
C VAL A 753 -23.37 -15.83 22.06
N ILE A 754 -22.28 -15.06 22.00
CA ILE A 754 -22.14 -13.77 22.72
C ILE A 754 -21.73 -12.64 21.79
N TYR A 755 -22.14 -11.41 22.13
CA TYR A 755 -21.82 -10.20 21.35
C TYR A 755 -20.45 -9.61 21.76
N PRO A 756 -19.68 -9.01 20.83
CA PRO A 756 -18.36 -8.45 21.12
C PRO A 756 -18.34 -7.34 22.18
N SER A 757 -19.40 -6.53 22.29
CA SER A 757 -19.48 -5.40 23.24
C SER A 757 -19.44 -5.80 24.72
N THR A 758 -19.58 -7.10 25.04
CA THR A 758 -19.36 -7.62 26.41
C THR A 758 -17.89 -7.93 26.76
N ALA A 759 -16.95 -7.83 25.81
CA ALA A 759 -15.60 -8.38 25.93
C ALA A 759 -14.46 -7.34 25.77
N GLN A 760 -14.60 -6.17 26.40
CA GLN A 760 -13.52 -5.20 26.73
C GLN A 760 -12.65 -4.64 25.59
N TRP A 761 -12.89 -5.02 24.33
CA TRP A 761 -12.18 -4.50 23.15
C TRP A 761 -12.90 -3.27 22.59
N LYS A 762 -12.10 -2.30 22.14
CA LYS A 762 -12.56 -0.93 21.90
C LYS A 762 -13.34 -0.77 20.60
N ASP A 763 -14.25 0.21 20.58
CA ASP A 763 -14.82 0.84 19.38
C ASP A 763 -15.46 -0.12 18.34
N THR A 764 -16.05 -1.25 18.79
CA THR A 764 -16.94 -2.08 17.96
C THR A 764 -18.39 -1.60 18.13
N PRO A 765 -19.14 -1.31 17.04
CA PRO A 765 -20.53 -0.85 17.15
C PRO A 765 -21.45 -1.96 17.70
N ASP A 766 -22.56 -1.56 18.33
CA ASP A 766 -23.56 -2.49 18.82
C ASP A 766 -24.27 -3.23 17.68
N ILE A 767 -24.71 -4.45 17.96
CA ILE A 767 -25.13 -5.42 16.94
C ILE A 767 -26.63 -5.69 17.10
N ALA A 768 -27.41 -4.78 16.53
CA ALA A 768 -28.86 -4.76 16.60
C ALA A 768 -29.50 -4.80 15.20
N GLU A 769 -30.81 -5.07 15.14
CA GLU A 769 -31.58 -4.97 13.90
C GLU A 769 -31.64 -3.50 13.45
N GLY A 770 -31.32 -3.25 12.17
CA GLY A 770 -31.17 -1.91 11.60
C GLY A 770 -29.74 -1.34 11.59
N GLU A 771 -28.78 -1.97 12.27
CA GLU A 771 -27.38 -1.51 12.28
C GLU A 771 -26.60 -1.96 11.04
N THR A 772 -25.63 -1.15 10.63
CA THR A 772 -24.77 -1.41 9.46
C THR A 772 -23.50 -2.16 9.85
N VAL A 773 -23.20 -3.25 9.15
CA VAL A 773 -21.97 -4.03 9.31
C VAL A 773 -21.13 -4.05 8.04
N PHE A 774 -19.82 -4.17 8.20
CA PHE A 774 -18.83 -4.19 7.13
C PHE A 774 -18.25 -5.58 6.90
N ASN A 775 -17.68 -5.83 5.71
CA ASN A 775 -16.97 -7.08 5.42
C ASN A 775 -15.88 -7.40 6.47
N ASP A 776 -15.73 -8.69 6.80
CA ASP A 776 -14.81 -9.23 7.81
C ASP A 776 -14.98 -8.71 9.26
N GLN A 777 -15.91 -7.79 9.54
CA GLN A 777 -16.27 -7.38 10.90
C GLN A 777 -16.71 -8.58 11.74
N VAL A 778 -16.19 -8.70 12.96
CA VAL A 778 -16.63 -9.72 13.93
C VAL A 778 -18.03 -9.38 14.42
N LEU A 779 -18.99 -10.25 14.18
CA LEU A 779 -20.39 -10.08 14.58
C LEU A 779 -20.69 -10.77 15.90
N MET A 780 -20.13 -11.96 16.13
CA MET A 780 -20.37 -12.75 17.34
C MET A 780 -19.14 -13.57 17.71
N LEU A 781 -19.05 -13.91 18.99
CA LEU A 781 -18.10 -14.89 19.51
C LEU A 781 -18.87 -16.13 19.94
N MET A 782 -18.35 -17.31 19.60
CA MET A 782 -18.84 -18.58 20.12
C MET A 782 -17.77 -19.20 21.04
N PRO A 783 -17.77 -18.85 22.34
CA PRO A 783 -16.83 -19.39 23.31
C PRO A 783 -16.95 -20.91 23.44
N ASP A 784 -15.80 -21.58 23.56
CA ASP A 784 -15.75 -22.95 24.05
C ASP A 784 -15.87 -22.96 25.57
N LEU A 785 -17.06 -23.31 26.06
CA LEU A 785 -17.35 -23.38 27.51
C LEU A 785 -16.71 -24.59 28.20
N SER A 786 -16.13 -25.54 27.45
CA SER A 786 -15.41 -26.69 28.04
C SER A 786 -14.01 -26.33 28.54
N LYS A 787 -13.47 -25.18 28.09
CA LYS A 787 -12.14 -24.68 28.45
C LYS A 787 -12.21 -23.20 28.80
N MET A 788 -12.33 -22.93 30.08
CA MET A 788 -12.36 -21.58 30.64
C MET A 788 -11.00 -21.21 31.23
N GLN A 789 -10.64 -19.94 31.14
CA GLN A 789 -9.39 -19.38 31.65
C GLN A 789 -9.64 -18.02 32.29
N VAL A 790 -8.81 -17.58 33.23
CA VAL A 790 -8.85 -16.19 33.74
C VAL A 790 -7.66 -15.43 33.19
N ARG A 791 -7.92 -14.32 32.49
CA ARG A 791 -6.90 -13.36 32.06
C ARG A 791 -6.84 -12.22 33.07
N PHE A 792 -5.66 -11.94 33.60
CA PHE A 792 -5.41 -10.92 34.62
C PHE A 792 -4.08 -10.21 34.35
N GLY A 793 -3.99 -8.92 34.68
CA GLY A 793 -2.80 -8.12 34.35
C GLY A 793 -1.81 -8.07 35.51
N ILE A 794 -0.69 -8.80 35.43
CA ILE A 794 0.38 -8.75 36.43
C ILE A 794 1.14 -7.42 36.30
N HIS A 795 1.41 -6.75 37.42
CA HIS A 795 2.26 -5.56 37.46
C HIS A 795 3.74 -5.90 37.19
N GLU A 796 4.45 -5.05 36.45
CA GLU A 796 5.86 -5.27 36.07
C GLU A 796 6.78 -5.68 37.23
N SER A 797 6.61 -5.09 38.42
CA SER A 797 7.41 -5.41 39.62
C SER A 797 7.16 -6.80 40.24
N ALA A 798 6.26 -7.60 39.68
CA ALA A 798 5.87 -8.91 40.20
C ALA A 798 6.04 -10.06 39.19
N ILE A 799 6.32 -9.77 37.91
CA ILE A 799 6.32 -10.79 36.85
C ILE A 799 7.40 -11.87 37.07
N ASP A 800 8.60 -11.49 37.49
CA ASP A 800 9.73 -12.42 37.74
C ASP A 800 9.43 -13.45 38.84
N ARG A 801 8.46 -13.13 39.71
CA ARG A 801 8.03 -14.00 40.81
C ARG A 801 6.92 -14.97 40.41
N VAL A 802 6.37 -14.86 39.19
CA VAL A 802 5.26 -15.68 38.70
C VAL A 802 5.73 -16.55 37.54
N THR A 803 5.83 -17.85 37.78
CA THR A 803 6.18 -18.83 36.73
C THR A 803 4.98 -19.67 36.32
N THR A 804 5.01 -20.24 35.11
CA THR A 804 3.98 -21.18 34.67
C THR A 804 3.93 -22.40 35.58
N LYS A 805 2.72 -22.96 35.78
CA LYS A 805 2.36 -24.03 36.73
C LYS A 805 2.27 -23.64 38.20
N MET A 806 2.48 -22.37 38.57
CA MET A 806 2.17 -21.92 39.93
C MET A 806 0.66 -22.08 40.23
N PRO A 807 0.30 -22.50 41.46
CA PRO A 807 -1.09 -22.64 41.87
C PRO A 807 -1.73 -21.26 42.09
N ALA A 808 -2.98 -21.12 41.65
CA ALA A 808 -3.76 -19.91 41.87
C ALA A 808 -5.18 -20.26 42.33
N THR A 809 -5.68 -19.54 43.32
CA THR A 809 -7.07 -19.61 43.76
C THR A 809 -7.84 -18.46 43.14
N VAL A 810 -8.87 -18.80 42.38
CA VAL A 810 -9.73 -17.89 41.65
C VAL A 810 -11.06 -17.79 42.38
N ARG A 811 -11.35 -16.64 42.99
CA ARG A 811 -12.65 -16.37 43.61
C ARG A 811 -13.59 -15.73 42.58
N LEU A 812 -14.65 -16.45 42.24
CA LEU A 812 -15.79 -15.93 41.48
C LEU A 812 -16.93 -15.59 42.46
N PRO A 813 -17.86 -14.67 42.13
CA PRO A 813 -18.92 -14.24 43.04
C PRO A 813 -19.77 -15.35 43.69
N ASN A 814 -19.85 -16.53 43.06
CA ASN A 814 -20.67 -17.66 43.52
C ASN A 814 -19.86 -18.91 43.93
N GLN A 815 -18.55 -18.97 43.65
CA GLN A 815 -17.72 -20.17 43.88
C GLN A 815 -16.22 -19.86 43.86
N THR A 816 -15.42 -20.64 44.59
CA THR A 816 -13.95 -20.63 44.51
C THR A 816 -13.45 -21.80 43.68
N LEU A 817 -12.53 -21.54 42.74
CA LEU A 817 -11.87 -22.56 41.93
C LEU A 817 -10.36 -22.50 42.14
N HIS A 818 -9.69 -23.65 42.00
CA HIS A 818 -8.23 -23.71 41.94
C HIS A 818 -7.81 -23.99 40.49
N GLY A 819 -6.85 -23.21 39.99
CA GLY A 819 -6.27 -23.35 38.65
C GLY A 819 -4.75 -23.23 38.72
N THR A 820 -4.11 -23.23 37.55
CA THR A 820 -2.66 -22.98 37.45
C THR A 820 -2.34 -21.96 36.38
N VAL A 821 -1.29 -21.15 36.61
CA VAL A 821 -0.81 -20.16 35.63
C VAL A 821 -0.29 -20.89 34.40
N SER A 822 -0.97 -20.75 33.26
CA SER A 822 -0.67 -21.51 32.03
C SER A 822 0.20 -20.72 31.04
N ALA A 823 0.01 -19.40 30.95
CA ALA A 823 0.76 -18.52 30.05
C ALA A 823 0.92 -17.11 30.61
N ILE A 824 1.97 -16.40 30.17
CA ILE A 824 2.25 -15.00 30.48
C ILE A 824 2.61 -14.30 29.16
N ALA A 825 2.04 -13.13 28.90
CA ALA A 825 2.16 -12.42 27.63
C ALA A 825 3.57 -11.88 27.38
N SER A 826 4.04 -12.00 26.14
CA SER A 826 5.41 -11.67 25.77
C SER A 826 5.64 -10.18 25.47
N VAL A 827 4.57 -9.39 25.34
CA VAL A 827 4.60 -7.94 25.09
C VAL A 827 3.63 -7.28 26.06
N ALA A 828 4.07 -6.25 26.78
CA ALA A 828 3.21 -5.49 27.68
C ALA A 828 2.22 -4.62 26.90
N GLN A 829 1.02 -4.40 27.47
CA GLN A 829 0.05 -3.48 26.85
C GLN A 829 0.50 -2.02 27.05
N PRO A 830 0.40 -1.15 26.02
CA PRO A 830 0.69 0.27 26.18
C PRO A 830 -0.35 0.95 27.07
N SER A 831 0.11 1.73 28.06
CA SER A 831 -0.77 2.54 28.91
C SER A 831 -1.56 3.55 28.09
N GLY A 832 -2.85 3.69 28.38
CA GLY A 832 -3.72 4.66 27.74
C GLY A 832 -3.39 6.09 28.18
N TRP A 833 -3.70 7.09 27.33
CA TRP A 833 -3.42 8.51 27.55
C TRP A 833 -3.88 9.07 28.92
N TRP A 834 -4.87 8.44 29.56
CA TRP A 834 -5.44 8.84 30.85
C TRP A 834 -4.97 8.01 32.06
N THR A 835 -4.20 6.95 31.85
CA THR A 835 -3.63 6.11 32.92
C THR A 835 -2.16 6.43 33.10
N GLY A 836 -1.70 6.45 34.35
CA GLY A 836 -0.29 6.68 34.69
C GLY A 836 0.66 5.62 34.10
N ASN A 837 1.96 5.81 34.36
CA ASN A 837 3.08 5.09 33.73
C ASN A 837 3.24 3.62 34.20
N ILE A 838 2.13 2.88 34.27
CA ILE A 838 1.99 1.54 34.85
C ILE A 838 2.04 0.51 33.72
N VAL A 839 3.06 -0.34 33.74
CA VAL A 839 3.22 -1.45 32.79
C VAL A 839 2.57 -2.70 33.39
N LYS A 840 1.64 -3.32 32.64
CA LYS A 840 1.02 -4.61 32.99
C LYS A 840 1.21 -5.63 31.87
N TYR A 841 1.41 -6.88 32.28
CA TYR A 841 1.56 -8.05 31.42
C TYR A 841 0.36 -8.98 31.63
N ASP A 842 -0.35 -9.34 30.57
CA ASP A 842 -1.47 -10.28 30.66
C ASP A 842 -0.95 -11.67 31.03
N ALA A 843 -1.42 -12.23 32.14
CA ALA A 843 -1.23 -13.62 32.50
C ALA A 843 -2.55 -14.38 32.43
N VAL A 844 -2.46 -15.69 32.22
CA VAL A 844 -3.58 -16.59 32.00
C VAL A 844 -3.51 -17.74 32.99
N ILE A 845 -4.60 -17.99 33.72
CA ILE A 845 -4.80 -19.19 34.54
C ILE A 845 -5.76 -20.11 33.82
N GLU A 846 -5.36 -21.36 33.59
CA GLU A 846 -6.25 -22.41 33.10
C GLU A 846 -7.06 -22.98 34.27
N LEU A 847 -8.39 -23.08 34.08
CA LEU A 847 -9.32 -23.62 35.06
C LEU A 847 -9.75 -25.05 34.70
N PRO A 848 -10.06 -25.90 35.68
CA PRO A 848 -10.70 -27.19 35.42
C PRO A 848 -12.09 -26.99 34.78
N PRO A 849 -12.58 -27.96 33.97
CA PRO A 849 -13.89 -27.89 33.37
C PRO A 849 -14.99 -28.01 34.45
N VAL A 850 -15.68 -26.90 34.72
CA VAL A 850 -16.76 -26.81 35.71
C VAL A 850 -18.00 -26.20 35.05
N GLU A 851 -19.15 -26.87 35.18
CA GLU A 851 -20.40 -26.37 34.62
C GLU A 851 -20.90 -25.09 35.32
N GLY A 852 -21.66 -24.27 34.60
CA GLY A 852 -22.24 -23.02 35.13
C GLY A 852 -21.34 -21.78 35.02
N LEU A 853 -20.06 -21.93 34.65
CA LEU A 853 -19.16 -20.81 34.33
C LEU A 853 -19.69 -19.97 33.16
N LYS A 854 -19.56 -18.63 33.26
CA LYS A 854 -19.99 -17.68 32.23
C LYS A 854 -18.82 -16.75 31.84
N PRO A 855 -18.48 -16.62 30.54
CA PRO A 855 -17.53 -15.61 30.08
C PRO A 855 -17.94 -14.19 30.53
N GLY A 856 -16.97 -13.34 30.81
CA GLY A 856 -17.16 -11.96 31.27
C GLY A 856 -17.41 -11.80 32.77
N MET A 857 -17.42 -12.88 33.58
CA MET A 857 -17.41 -12.75 35.03
C MET A 857 -16.08 -12.15 35.51
N THR A 858 -16.13 -11.15 36.40
CA THR A 858 -14.96 -10.72 37.15
C THR A 858 -14.54 -11.81 38.13
N ALA A 859 -13.23 -11.97 38.29
CA ALA A 859 -12.63 -12.96 39.16
C ALA A 859 -11.48 -12.32 39.94
N GLU A 860 -11.50 -12.46 41.26
CA GLU A 860 -10.33 -12.15 42.09
C GLU A 860 -9.34 -13.31 41.96
N VAL A 861 -8.13 -13.00 41.50
CA VAL A 861 -7.05 -13.97 41.27
C VAL A 861 -6.05 -13.84 42.40
N GLU A 862 -5.97 -14.87 43.24
CA GLU A 862 -4.96 -14.99 44.29
C GLU A 862 -3.92 -16.03 43.85
N VAL A 863 -2.76 -15.57 43.37
CA VAL A 863 -1.62 -16.44 43.04
C VAL A 863 -0.81 -16.69 44.31
N THR A 864 -0.64 -17.95 44.70
CA THR A 864 0.22 -18.32 45.84
C THR A 864 1.66 -18.39 45.35
N VAL A 865 2.46 -17.37 45.70
CA VAL A 865 3.87 -17.27 45.31
C VAL A 865 4.75 -18.04 46.30
N ALA A 866 4.43 -17.96 47.59
CA ALA A 866 4.98 -18.79 48.65
C ALA A 866 3.98 -18.88 49.84
N GLU A 867 4.24 -19.80 50.76
CA GLU A 867 3.49 -19.91 52.03
C GLU A 867 4.48 -20.35 53.12
N ARG A 868 4.50 -19.63 54.25
CA ARG A 868 5.34 -19.97 55.41
C ARG A 868 4.47 -20.23 56.64
N GLU A 869 4.50 -21.44 57.16
CA GLU A 869 3.84 -21.83 58.40
C GLU A 869 4.74 -21.57 59.63
N ASP A 870 4.11 -21.32 60.79
CA ASP A 870 4.74 -21.12 62.09
C ASP A 870 5.93 -20.11 62.11
N VAL A 871 5.67 -18.89 61.63
CA VAL A 871 6.63 -17.78 61.69
C VAL A 871 6.11 -16.64 62.56
N LEU A 872 7.00 -15.85 63.13
CA LEU A 872 6.65 -14.62 63.84
C LEU A 872 6.28 -13.54 62.82
N ILE A 873 5.15 -12.86 63.03
CA ILE A 873 4.68 -11.78 62.15
C ILE A 873 4.59 -10.45 62.88
N ILE A 874 5.00 -9.39 62.20
CA ILE A 874 4.89 -8.00 62.64
C ILE A 874 4.40 -7.11 61.47
N PRO A 875 3.75 -5.97 61.73
CA PRO A 875 3.36 -5.05 60.67
C PRO A 875 4.59 -4.57 59.90
N LEU A 876 4.48 -4.40 58.58
CA LEU A 876 5.58 -3.89 57.76
C LEU A 876 6.12 -2.55 58.26
N SER A 877 5.24 -1.70 58.81
CA SER A 877 5.55 -0.41 59.43
C SER A 877 6.23 -0.50 60.81
N ALA A 878 6.44 -1.69 61.39
CA ALA A 878 7.21 -1.88 62.62
C ALA A 878 8.70 -2.19 62.37
N VAL A 879 9.11 -2.29 61.10
CA VAL A 879 10.45 -2.67 60.67
C VAL A 879 11.19 -1.48 60.09
N GLU A 880 12.47 -1.36 60.45
CA GLU A 880 13.41 -0.39 59.90
C GLU A 880 14.48 -1.19 59.13
N GLU A 881 14.30 -1.24 57.80
CA GLU A 881 15.25 -1.85 56.85
C GLU A 881 16.43 -0.89 56.66
N THR A 882 17.66 -1.35 56.94
CA THR A 882 18.86 -0.49 56.87
C THR A 882 20.09 -1.25 56.38
N ASP A 883 21.13 -0.50 56.00
CA ASP A 883 22.41 -1.02 55.51
C ASP A 883 23.19 -1.91 56.53
N GLU A 884 22.77 -2.03 57.82
CA GLU A 884 23.33 -2.97 58.82
C GLU A 884 22.63 -4.35 58.82
N GLY A 885 21.51 -4.46 58.10
CA GLY A 885 20.48 -5.46 58.34
C GLY A 885 19.28 -4.88 59.09
N ASP A 886 18.24 -5.69 59.20
CA ASP A 886 16.92 -5.26 59.62
C ASP A 886 16.80 -5.17 61.14
N PHE A 887 15.97 -4.25 61.63
CA PHE A 887 15.62 -4.20 63.04
C PHE A 887 14.21 -3.69 63.32
N CYS A 888 13.73 -3.96 64.52
CA CYS A 888 12.60 -3.29 65.13
C CYS A 888 12.93 -2.92 66.58
N TRP A 889 12.02 -2.19 67.22
CA TRP A 889 12.18 -1.75 68.60
C TRP A 889 11.13 -2.40 69.48
N VAL A 890 11.56 -3.03 70.56
CA VAL A 890 10.69 -3.79 71.48
C VAL A 890 10.53 -3.05 72.81
N ARG A 891 9.30 -2.96 73.34
CA ARG A 891 9.01 -2.40 74.65
C ARG A 891 9.34 -3.40 75.77
N THR A 892 10.23 -2.98 76.66
CA THR A 892 10.69 -3.74 77.82
C THR A 892 9.73 -3.56 79.00
N ARG A 893 9.69 -4.49 79.96
CA ARG A 893 8.78 -4.44 81.13
C ARG A 893 8.93 -3.20 82.05
N GLY A 894 9.98 -2.40 81.88
CA GLY A 894 10.15 -1.10 82.56
C GLY A 894 9.50 0.11 81.84
N GLY A 895 9.09 -0.06 80.57
CA GLY A 895 8.59 1.00 79.69
C GLY A 895 9.58 1.42 78.60
N ASP A 896 10.88 1.16 78.79
CA ASP A 896 11.95 1.51 77.85
C ASP A 896 11.94 0.66 76.57
N ALA A 897 12.44 1.21 75.47
CA ALA A 897 12.55 0.52 74.17
C ALA A 897 13.96 -0.07 73.96
N LYS A 898 14.04 -1.20 73.26
CA LYS A 898 15.29 -1.91 72.95
C LYS A 898 15.37 -2.26 71.46
N ARG A 899 16.48 -1.93 70.79
CA ARG A 899 16.77 -2.37 69.41
C ARG A 899 16.87 -3.89 69.37
N CYS A 900 16.12 -4.52 68.48
CA CYS A 900 16.12 -5.94 68.21
C CYS A 900 16.48 -6.14 66.74
N SER A 901 17.65 -6.71 66.46
CA SER A 901 18.01 -7.09 65.10
C SER A 901 17.15 -8.28 64.66
N LEU A 902 16.66 -8.21 63.43
CA LEU A 902 15.80 -9.20 62.81
C LEU A 902 16.53 -9.84 61.63
N THR A 903 16.15 -11.07 61.30
CA THR A 903 16.31 -11.59 59.93
C THR A 903 14.91 -11.70 59.33
N LEU A 904 14.59 -10.85 58.35
CA LEU A 904 13.28 -10.83 57.72
C LEU A 904 13.10 -12.01 56.75
N GLY A 905 11.90 -12.58 56.77
CA GLY A 905 11.42 -13.51 55.75
C GLY A 905 10.62 -12.80 54.66
N ASP A 906 9.64 -13.50 54.11
CA ASP A 906 8.76 -12.95 53.08
C ASP A 906 7.78 -11.91 53.67
N ARG A 907 7.18 -11.07 52.80
CA ARG A 907 6.24 -10.02 53.19
C ARG A 907 4.97 -10.03 52.34
N ASN A 908 3.85 -9.67 52.93
CA ASN A 908 2.61 -9.34 52.21
C ASN A 908 2.25 -7.85 52.39
N ALA A 909 1.02 -7.45 52.06
CA ALA A 909 0.61 -6.04 52.06
C ALA A 909 0.49 -5.39 53.45
N GLU A 910 0.47 -6.16 54.53
CA GLU A 910 0.26 -5.65 55.90
C GLU A 910 1.34 -6.15 56.88
N PHE A 911 1.78 -7.40 56.74
CA PHE A 911 2.71 -8.07 57.65
C PHE A 911 3.96 -8.60 56.94
N ILE A 912 5.04 -8.72 57.71
CA ILE A 912 6.31 -9.31 57.31
C ILE A 912 6.73 -10.41 58.29
N ALA A 913 7.28 -11.50 57.76
CA ALA A 913 7.81 -12.61 58.52
C ALA A 913 9.15 -12.23 59.18
N VAL A 914 9.37 -12.76 60.39
CA VAL A 914 10.61 -12.64 61.14
C VAL A 914 11.12 -14.05 61.41
N ASP A 915 12.16 -14.44 60.67
CA ASP A 915 12.77 -15.77 60.77
C ASP A 915 13.63 -15.91 62.04
N SER A 916 14.17 -14.79 62.55
CA SER A 916 14.83 -14.72 63.87
C SER A 916 14.87 -13.29 64.43
N GLY A 917 15.03 -13.17 65.76
CA GLY A 917 15.19 -11.91 66.48
C GLY A 917 14.21 -11.75 67.65
N LEU A 918 12.91 -11.89 67.39
CA LEU A 918 11.81 -11.66 68.33
C LEU A 918 11.34 -12.91 69.08
N ALA A 919 10.61 -12.69 70.17
CA ALA A 919 9.78 -13.70 70.83
C ALA A 919 8.28 -13.41 70.62
N GLU A 920 7.44 -14.43 70.81
CA GLU A 920 5.99 -14.27 70.78
C GLU A 920 5.50 -13.53 72.04
N GLY A 921 4.67 -12.51 71.85
CA GLY A 921 4.18 -11.63 72.93
C GLY A 921 5.06 -10.40 73.21
N ASP A 922 6.16 -10.20 72.47
CA ASP A 922 6.90 -8.93 72.47
C ASP A 922 6.02 -7.78 71.93
N GLU A 923 6.35 -6.53 72.28
CA GLU A 923 5.61 -5.34 71.84
C GLU A 923 6.48 -4.42 70.98
N VAL A 924 6.27 -4.43 69.67
CA VAL A 924 7.09 -3.69 68.68
C VAL A 924 6.53 -2.30 68.38
N PHE A 925 7.41 -1.29 68.28
CA PHE A 925 7.04 0.07 67.94
C PHE A 925 6.70 0.19 66.42
N VAL A 926 5.47 0.60 66.06
CA VAL A 926 5.02 0.83 64.66
C VAL A 926 5.32 2.25 64.16
N ASN A 927 6.33 2.41 63.30
CA ASN A 927 7.09 3.63 62.95
C ASN A 927 8.05 4.08 64.08
N PRO A 928 9.03 3.25 64.50
CA PRO A 928 9.88 3.54 65.67
C PRO A 928 10.54 4.92 65.62
N SER A 929 11.07 5.28 64.45
CA SER A 929 11.61 6.57 64.03
C SER A 929 10.71 7.80 64.23
N LEU A 930 9.45 7.66 64.66
CA LEU A 930 8.58 8.78 65.05
C LEU A 930 8.39 8.95 66.57
N THR A 931 8.76 7.97 67.42
CA THR A 931 8.69 8.08 68.90
C THR A 931 9.96 7.70 69.60
N VAL A 932 10.49 6.50 69.36
CA VAL A 932 11.60 5.94 70.14
C VAL A 932 12.81 6.88 70.04
N LYS A 933 13.51 7.07 71.17
CA LYS A 933 14.61 8.04 71.21
C LYS A 933 15.82 7.56 70.44
N ASP A 934 16.15 6.29 70.65
CA ASP A 934 17.33 5.59 70.12
C ASP A 934 17.08 4.92 68.75
N ALA A 935 15.84 5.00 68.22
CA ALA A 935 15.46 4.77 66.82
C ALA A 935 15.43 6.07 65.99
N ARG A 936 15.87 7.15 66.63
CA ARG A 936 16.09 8.49 66.05
C ARG A 936 17.42 9.11 66.52
N LYS A 937 18.22 8.35 67.25
CA LYS A 937 19.46 7.99 66.61
C LYS A 937 19.04 7.27 65.32
#